data_AF-A0A936Q8L4-F1
#
_entry.id   AF-A0A936Q8L4-F1
#
_cell.length_a   1.000
_cell.length_b   1.000
_cell.length_c   1.000
_cell.angle_alpha   90.00
_cell.angle_beta   90.00
_cell.angle_gamma   90.00
#
_symmetry.space_group_name_H-M   'P 1'
#
loop_
_entity.id
_entity.type
_entity.pdbx_description
1 polymer ?
#
loop_
_entity_poly.entity_id
_entity_poly.type
_entity_poly.pdbx_seq_one_letter_code
_entity_poly.pdbx_strand_id
1 'polypeptide(L)'
;MVILLGLALALPAGAETRVSGEIPESTVWTLAGSPYVLDGAVYVRGASAPVLTIEAGVEVRAGDGQLISVGDGAAGTLNAIGTAERPILFTTTGTPVAGAWQGIHLGNGAGESRLEHAVVEGGGWAYTAGILVVGSAPALKNVTVRTTHHRGIHAEVGAAPRITDSTVTGTTGGDGTGIHVSADGRLEISDTVIQGSANGAITVEPGAELSGLTGLVLTGNGQDGVRHGGGYLGTSETWKSFGYPYYLIDNAVYVQGASAPVLTIEPGVEVRAGDGQVISVGEGAAGTLNAIGTAERPILFTTSGTPVAGAWQGLNLGSGAGGSRLEHAVVEGGGWGYTAGIRVVGSAPVLKNVTVRTTHHRGIHVEAGAAPRITGSTVTGTAGGDGTGIHVSADGRLEISDTVIQGSANGAITVEPGAELSGLTGLVLTGNGQDGVRHGGGYLGTSETWKSFGYPYYLIDNAVYVQGASAPVLTIEPGVEVRAGDGQLISVGDGAAGTLNAIGTAERPILFTTTGTPIAGAWQGIHLGSGAGGSRLEHAVVEGGGWAYTAGIRVVASAPVLKNVTVKTTHHRGIHVEVGAAPRITDSTVTGTTGGDGTGIHLASGSAARIERTTSDGNSGAGIVNEGSRTSLRFVTLAGNGGDGLWSTAGALSLRDGVVTGQQAPVRNSDTQDRTVDARQQWWGSADGPMGLVGRVEADPWLGAPPTPAFAVTSLDVSTRAFSPSTSSVRFDVAFPSVARWVLGLFGPDGAEARRFAGTGHVATVTWDGTGASGAALADGEYRMRLEAADETTSRAAAPLVGRIALDGSLPSAVLTAPSGLVGAKVGDELTIEGSAGGAGFQSYVLEAGEGDFPPSWTIVDRGILPVANGRLGTFTTALLSPGRYTLRLSVTGGAGKVASSTARIELVEEGECR
;
A
#
# COMPACT_ATOMS: atom_id res chain seq x y z
N MET A 1 -74.39 -32.05 96.78
CA MET A 1 -73.45 -33.17 96.52
C MET A 1 -72.62 -32.78 95.31
N VAL A 2 -71.30 -32.95 95.43
CA VAL A 2 -70.14 -32.33 94.73
C VAL A 2 -70.09 -32.53 93.20
N ILE A 3 -69.41 -31.59 92.48
CA ILE A 3 -68.49 -31.73 91.29
C ILE A 3 -68.32 -30.31 90.67
N LEU A 4 -67.19 -29.80 90.12
CA LEU A 4 -65.74 -29.97 90.24
C LEU A 4 -65.11 -28.70 89.58
N LEU A 5 -64.00 -28.16 90.13
CA LEU A 5 -63.38 -26.87 89.79
C LEU A 5 -62.62 -26.88 88.44
N GLY A 6 -62.85 -25.90 87.59
CA GLY A 6 -62.03 -25.58 86.41
C GLY A 6 -61.08 -24.42 86.70
N LEU A 7 -59.77 -24.67 86.59
CA LEU A 7 -58.72 -23.66 86.73
C LEU A 7 -58.19 -23.31 85.32
N ALA A 8 -58.55 -22.13 84.83
CA ALA A 8 -58.04 -21.59 83.57
C ALA A 8 -56.60 -21.09 83.77
N LEU A 9 -55.67 -21.62 82.97
CA LEU A 9 -54.30 -21.12 82.85
C LEU A 9 -54.33 -19.74 82.16
N ALA A 10 -53.96 -18.69 82.90
CA ALA A 10 -53.59 -17.41 82.33
C ALA A 10 -52.16 -17.54 81.76
N LEU A 11 -52.03 -17.43 80.43
CA LEU A 11 -50.74 -17.27 79.75
C LEU A 11 -50.21 -15.85 80.03
N PRO A 12 -48.91 -15.67 80.32
CA PRO A 12 -48.33 -14.32 80.37
C PRO A 12 -48.25 -13.77 78.94
N ALA A 13 -48.82 -12.59 78.73
CA ALA A 13 -48.62 -11.79 77.53
C ALA A 13 -47.15 -11.37 77.46
N GLY A 14 -46.41 -11.83 76.45
CA GLY A 14 -45.05 -11.35 76.18
C GLY A 14 -45.09 -9.87 75.76
N ALA A 15 -44.49 -8.99 76.55
CA ALA A 15 -44.37 -7.57 76.24
C ALA A 15 -43.18 -7.33 75.30
N GLU A 16 -43.33 -6.38 74.37
CA GLU A 16 -42.25 -5.86 73.54
C GLU A 16 -41.10 -5.27 74.39
N THR A 17 -39.83 -5.53 74.03
CA THR A 17 -38.66 -4.95 74.69
C THR A 17 -38.15 -3.75 73.90
N ARG A 18 -38.34 -2.54 74.39
CA ARG A 18 -37.84 -1.31 73.73
C ARG A 18 -36.36 -1.08 74.03
N VAL A 19 -35.57 -0.81 72.99
CA VAL A 19 -34.11 -0.59 73.07
C VAL A 19 -33.69 0.65 72.26
N SER A 20 -32.66 1.34 72.75
CA SER A 20 -32.05 2.51 72.09
C SER A 20 -30.73 2.85 72.79
N GLY A 21 -29.87 3.65 72.15
CA GLY A 21 -28.66 4.20 72.76
C GLY A 21 -27.46 3.26 72.70
N GLU A 22 -26.43 3.56 73.48
CA GLU A 22 -25.18 2.78 73.49
C GLU A 22 -25.31 1.48 74.30
N ILE A 23 -24.69 0.42 73.79
CA ILE A 23 -24.42 -0.85 74.45
C ILE A 23 -22.90 -0.90 74.69
N PRO A 24 -22.42 -0.35 75.83
CA PRO A 24 -20.99 -0.28 76.14
C PRO A 24 -20.44 -1.56 76.79
N GLU A 25 -21.30 -2.51 77.15
CA GLU A 25 -20.95 -3.81 77.73
C GLU A 25 -21.70 -4.93 77.01
N SER A 26 -21.11 -6.13 76.98
CA SER A 26 -21.70 -7.28 76.29
C SER A 26 -23.11 -7.58 76.79
N THR A 27 -24.05 -7.66 75.85
CA THR A 27 -25.48 -7.76 76.11
C THR A 27 -26.08 -8.91 75.31
N VAL A 28 -27.04 -9.63 75.90
CA VAL A 28 -27.75 -10.72 75.23
C VAL A 28 -29.20 -10.32 74.99
N TRP A 29 -29.64 -10.35 73.74
CA TRP A 29 -31.04 -10.27 73.36
C TRP A 29 -31.60 -11.70 73.28
N THR A 30 -32.45 -12.05 74.23
CA THR A 30 -32.98 -13.40 74.41
C THR A 30 -34.31 -13.57 73.71
N LEU A 31 -34.66 -14.81 73.33
CA LEU A 31 -35.97 -15.09 72.70
C LEU A 31 -37.14 -14.68 73.60
N ALA A 32 -36.99 -14.79 74.93
CA ALA A 32 -38.01 -14.38 75.90
C ALA A 32 -38.28 -12.87 75.92
N GLY A 33 -37.32 -12.06 75.47
CA GLY A 33 -37.46 -10.60 75.34
C GLY A 33 -37.95 -10.15 73.96
N SER A 34 -38.15 -11.07 73.02
CA SER A 34 -38.60 -10.75 71.66
C SER A 34 -40.11 -10.43 71.63
N PRO A 35 -40.57 -9.47 70.79
CA PRO A 35 -39.78 -8.65 69.87
C PRO A 35 -39.01 -7.51 70.56
N TYR A 36 -37.80 -7.24 70.10
CA TYR A 36 -37.03 -6.05 70.46
C TYR A 36 -37.40 -4.90 69.53
N VAL A 37 -37.84 -3.76 70.05
CA VAL A 37 -38.28 -2.60 69.24
C VAL A 37 -37.26 -1.48 69.38
N LEU A 38 -36.71 -0.99 68.26
CA LEU A 38 -35.78 0.14 68.25
C LEU A 38 -36.57 1.46 68.38
N ASP A 39 -36.59 2.04 69.58
CA ASP A 39 -37.17 3.38 69.85
C ASP A 39 -36.15 4.52 69.58
N GLY A 40 -34.93 4.14 69.22
CA GLY A 40 -33.82 5.01 68.84
C GLY A 40 -32.70 4.18 68.23
N ALA A 41 -31.70 4.82 67.61
CA ALA A 41 -30.51 4.14 67.10
C ALA A 41 -29.80 3.37 68.23
N VAL A 42 -29.36 2.15 67.93
CA VAL A 42 -28.59 1.29 68.85
C VAL A 42 -27.14 1.28 68.41
N TYR A 43 -26.21 1.54 69.34
CA TYR A 43 -24.77 1.58 69.09
C TYR A 43 -24.05 0.53 69.94
N VAL A 44 -23.52 -0.51 69.32
CA VAL A 44 -22.68 -1.54 69.96
C VAL A 44 -21.23 -1.12 69.82
N ARG A 45 -20.73 -0.37 70.81
CA ARG A 45 -19.37 0.16 70.80
C ARG A 45 -18.90 0.48 72.22
N GLY A 46 -17.61 0.32 72.49
CA GLY A 46 -17.03 0.69 73.77
C GLY A 46 -15.58 0.24 73.94
N ALA A 47 -14.89 0.79 74.94
CA ALA A 47 -13.50 0.42 75.24
C ALA A 47 -13.32 -1.04 75.67
N SER A 48 -14.40 -1.68 76.13
CA SER A 48 -14.46 -3.10 76.51
C SER A 48 -14.63 -4.05 75.32
N ALA A 49 -14.76 -3.53 74.10
CA ALA A 49 -15.16 -4.29 72.90
C ALA A 49 -16.46 -5.11 73.13
N PRO A 50 -17.59 -4.44 73.42
CA PRO A 50 -18.83 -5.11 73.78
C PRO A 50 -19.35 -6.02 72.65
N VAL A 51 -19.93 -7.15 73.03
CA VAL A 51 -20.60 -8.09 72.12
C VAL A 51 -22.10 -8.03 72.32
N LEU A 52 -22.86 -7.66 71.28
CA LEU A 52 -24.30 -7.88 71.23
C LEU A 52 -24.57 -9.28 70.70
N THR A 53 -25.00 -10.19 71.58
CA THR A 53 -25.44 -11.55 71.19
C THR A 53 -26.95 -11.57 71.02
N ILE A 54 -27.44 -12.04 69.88
CA ILE A 54 -28.87 -12.18 69.60
C ILE A 54 -29.18 -13.67 69.46
N GLU A 55 -30.08 -14.19 70.29
CA GLU A 55 -30.47 -15.60 70.28
C GLU A 55 -31.32 -15.97 69.05
N ALA A 56 -31.26 -17.25 68.67
CA ALA A 56 -32.05 -17.79 67.57
C ALA A 56 -33.56 -17.59 67.78
N GLY A 57 -34.26 -17.13 66.73
CA GLY A 57 -35.70 -16.86 66.73
C GLY A 57 -36.08 -15.45 67.21
N VAL A 58 -35.12 -14.62 67.61
CA VAL A 58 -35.41 -13.24 68.02
C VAL A 58 -35.88 -12.40 66.81
N GLU A 59 -37.01 -11.73 66.98
CA GLU A 59 -37.49 -10.64 66.14
C GLU A 59 -37.02 -9.27 66.69
N VAL A 60 -36.50 -8.42 65.80
CA VAL A 60 -36.09 -7.04 66.03
C VAL A 60 -36.85 -6.13 65.07
N ARG A 61 -37.60 -5.16 65.59
CA ARG A 61 -38.42 -4.22 64.83
C ARG A 61 -37.84 -2.81 64.89
N ALA A 62 -37.42 -2.27 63.76
CA ALA A 62 -36.92 -0.91 63.63
C ALA A 62 -38.05 0.07 63.28
N GLY A 63 -38.11 1.19 63.99
CA GLY A 63 -38.91 2.35 63.59
C GLY A 63 -38.26 3.14 62.44
N ASP A 64 -38.98 4.14 61.93
CA ASP A 64 -38.52 4.95 60.81
C ASP A 64 -37.17 5.63 61.08
N GLY A 65 -36.25 5.51 60.12
CA GLY A 65 -34.91 6.11 60.16
C GLY A 65 -33.95 5.53 61.20
N GLN A 66 -34.36 4.52 61.98
CA GLN A 66 -33.51 3.90 63.01
C GLN A 66 -32.43 2.99 62.40
N LEU A 67 -31.43 2.63 63.21
CA LEU A 67 -30.28 1.82 62.78
C LEU A 67 -29.71 1.00 63.94
N ILE A 68 -29.01 -0.08 63.59
CA ILE A 68 -28.10 -0.80 64.50
C ILE A 68 -26.69 -0.56 63.99
N SER A 69 -25.88 0.19 64.72
CA SER A 69 -24.48 0.48 64.39
C SER A 69 -23.58 -0.28 65.34
N VAL A 70 -22.59 -0.97 64.80
CA VAL A 70 -21.68 -1.85 65.52
C VAL A 70 -20.28 -1.44 65.14
N GLY A 71 -19.41 -1.25 66.14
CA GLY A 71 -17.99 -1.02 65.87
C GLY A 71 -17.67 0.34 65.23
N ASP A 72 -18.60 1.30 65.24
CA ASP A 72 -18.38 2.64 64.71
C ASP A 72 -17.69 3.55 65.74
N GLY A 73 -16.52 4.07 65.38
CA GLY A 73 -15.67 4.91 66.24
C GLY A 73 -14.95 4.21 67.41
N ALA A 74 -15.39 3.02 67.82
CA ALA A 74 -14.75 2.17 68.83
C ALA A 74 -15.09 0.68 68.57
N ALA A 75 -14.36 -0.25 69.19
CA ALA A 75 -14.60 -1.68 69.02
C ALA A 75 -16.00 -2.11 69.47
N GLY A 76 -16.60 -3.07 68.78
CA GLY A 76 -17.88 -3.68 69.12
C GLY A 76 -18.23 -4.81 68.16
N THR A 77 -18.94 -5.84 68.62
CA THR A 77 -19.20 -7.05 67.83
C THR A 77 -20.68 -7.40 67.85
N LEU A 78 -21.23 -7.79 66.70
CA LEU A 78 -22.57 -8.37 66.59
C LEU A 78 -22.47 -9.88 66.36
N ASN A 79 -23.05 -10.65 67.28
CA ASN A 79 -23.15 -12.09 67.18
C ASN A 79 -24.63 -12.50 67.05
N ALA A 80 -25.16 -12.44 65.84
CA ALA A 80 -26.55 -12.79 65.52
C ALA A 80 -26.59 -14.15 64.81
N ILE A 81 -26.61 -15.23 65.60
CA ILE A 81 -26.55 -16.61 65.09
C ILE A 81 -27.89 -17.31 65.34
N GLY A 82 -28.71 -17.35 64.29
CA GLY A 82 -29.96 -18.09 64.23
C GLY A 82 -29.78 -19.57 63.85
N THR A 83 -30.89 -20.23 63.56
CA THR A 83 -30.94 -21.59 62.99
C THR A 83 -31.93 -21.62 61.83
N ALA A 84 -31.87 -22.64 60.96
CA ALA A 84 -32.82 -22.77 59.85
C ALA A 84 -34.30 -22.80 60.32
N GLU A 85 -34.56 -23.43 61.47
CA GLU A 85 -35.90 -23.52 62.07
C GLU A 85 -36.31 -22.26 62.83
N ARG A 86 -35.33 -21.48 63.30
CA ARG A 86 -35.54 -20.25 64.09
C ARG A 86 -34.57 -19.18 63.62
N PRO A 87 -34.82 -18.55 62.45
CA PRO A 87 -33.99 -17.46 61.99
C PRO A 87 -34.19 -16.22 62.86
N ILE A 88 -33.18 -15.35 62.91
CA ILE A 88 -33.31 -14.02 63.52
C ILE A 88 -33.95 -13.08 62.48
N LEU A 89 -34.97 -12.31 62.85
CA LEU A 89 -35.68 -11.41 61.94
C LEU A 89 -35.45 -9.94 62.33
N PHE A 90 -34.77 -9.18 61.48
CA PHE A 90 -34.69 -7.72 61.55
C PHE A 90 -35.67 -7.12 60.54
N THR A 91 -36.72 -6.45 61.02
CA THR A 91 -37.84 -5.96 60.21
C THR A 91 -38.32 -4.59 60.69
N THR A 92 -39.39 -4.06 60.08
CA THR A 92 -40.02 -2.78 60.44
C THR A 92 -41.09 -2.96 61.53
N THR A 93 -41.48 -1.89 62.23
CA THR A 93 -42.58 -1.93 63.23
C THR A 93 -43.97 -2.20 62.62
N GLY A 94 -44.12 -2.11 61.29
CA GLY A 94 -45.34 -2.44 60.54
C GLY A 94 -45.06 -3.38 59.36
N THR A 95 -45.87 -3.27 58.30
CA THR A 95 -45.63 -3.99 57.04
C THR A 95 -44.23 -3.63 56.49
N PRO A 96 -43.41 -4.61 56.05
CA PRO A 96 -42.10 -4.32 55.50
C PRO A 96 -42.17 -3.36 54.32
N VAL A 97 -41.59 -2.16 54.49
CA VAL A 97 -41.44 -1.13 53.45
C VAL A 97 -39.96 -0.91 53.19
N ALA A 98 -39.56 -0.95 51.92
CA ALA A 98 -38.19 -0.68 51.51
C ALA A 98 -37.77 0.73 51.93
N GLY A 99 -36.61 0.85 52.61
CA GLY A 99 -36.07 2.12 53.06
C GLY A 99 -36.81 2.76 54.24
N ALA A 100 -37.54 1.98 55.04
CA ALA A 100 -38.15 2.48 56.28
C ALA A 100 -37.09 2.83 57.33
N TRP A 101 -36.00 2.04 57.42
CA TRP A 101 -34.92 2.23 58.39
C TRP A 101 -33.55 2.15 57.69
N GLN A 102 -32.47 2.53 58.37
CA GLN A 102 -31.13 2.61 57.76
C GLN A 102 -30.41 1.26 57.66
N GLY A 103 -30.96 0.19 58.26
CA GLY A 103 -30.35 -1.13 58.27
C GLY A 103 -29.31 -1.33 59.37
N ILE A 104 -28.44 -2.33 59.15
CA ILE A 104 -27.36 -2.72 60.06
C ILE A 104 -26.04 -2.16 59.53
N HIS A 105 -25.34 -1.37 60.33
CA HIS A 105 -24.06 -0.74 59.98
C HIS A 105 -22.94 -1.40 60.80
N LEU A 106 -21.99 -2.02 60.10
CA LEU A 106 -20.82 -2.70 60.67
C LEU A 106 -19.59 -1.84 60.35
N GLY A 107 -19.19 -0.99 61.29
CA GLY A 107 -18.05 -0.08 61.16
C GLY A 107 -16.69 -0.77 61.34
N ASN A 108 -15.61 0.02 61.32
CA ASN A 108 -14.22 -0.46 61.32
C ASN A 108 -13.89 -1.40 62.50
N GLY A 109 -14.52 -1.20 63.65
CA GLY A 109 -14.35 -2.01 64.85
C GLY A 109 -15.16 -3.32 64.88
N ALA A 110 -15.91 -3.65 63.82
CA ALA A 110 -16.88 -4.73 63.78
C ALA A 110 -16.39 -6.04 63.14
N GLY A 111 -15.07 -6.21 62.96
CA GLY A 111 -14.48 -7.29 62.15
C GLY A 111 -14.80 -8.73 62.58
N GLU A 112 -15.13 -8.96 63.86
CA GLU A 112 -15.52 -10.29 64.36
C GLU A 112 -17.03 -10.57 64.27
N SER A 113 -17.81 -9.65 63.69
CA SER A 113 -19.26 -9.77 63.63
C SER A 113 -19.72 -10.90 62.71
N ARG A 114 -20.75 -11.62 63.15
CA ARG A 114 -21.34 -12.78 62.46
C ARG A 114 -22.85 -12.64 62.41
N LEU A 115 -23.41 -12.76 61.22
CA LEU A 115 -24.83 -12.94 60.99
C LEU A 115 -25.03 -14.31 60.33
N GLU A 116 -25.73 -15.20 61.01
CA GLU A 116 -26.02 -16.55 60.52
C GLU A 116 -27.50 -16.87 60.64
N HIS A 117 -28.11 -17.41 59.57
CA HIS A 117 -29.56 -17.71 59.54
C HIS A 117 -30.40 -16.50 60.00
N ALA A 118 -30.18 -15.35 59.36
CA ALA A 118 -30.85 -14.10 59.68
C ALA A 118 -31.57 -13.51 58.46
N VAL A 119 -32.65 -12.77 58.71
CA VAL A 119 -33.40 -12.03 57.69
C VAL A 119 -33.31 -10.55 58.03
N VAL A 120 -32.89 -9.72 57.07
CA VAL A 120 -32.87 -8.26 57.17
C VAL A 120 -33.80 -7.69 56.11
N GLU A 121 -34.85 -6.97 56.53
CA GLU A 121 -35.83 -6.42 55.60
C GLU A 121 -36.24 -4.98 55.88
N GLY A 122 -36.56 -4.23 54.82
CA GLY A 122 -37.02 -2.84 54.90
C GLY A 122 -35.91 -1.79 55.09
N GLY A 123 -34.64 -2.20 55.05
CA GLY A 123 -33.48 -1.30 55.22
C GLY A 123 -33.19 -0.40 54.01
N GLY A 124 -32.22 0.51 54.14
CA GLY A 124 -31.75 1.39 53.05
C GLY A 124 -32.28 2.83 53.03
N TRP A 125 -32.78 3.34 54.16
CA TRP A 125 -33.16 4.76 54.30
C TRP A 125 -31.94 5.70 54.09
N ALA A 126 -32.16 6.91 53.57
CA ALA A 126 -31.12 7.94 53.39
C ALA A 126 -29.85 7.46 52.64
N TYR A 127 -30.02 6.75 51.52
CA TYR A 127 -28.94 6.27 50.65
C TYR A 127 -27.99 5.23 51.28
N THR A 128 -28.44 4.55 52.35
CA THR A 128 -27.70 3.46 53.02
C THR A 128 -27.96 2.10 52.34
N ALA A 129 -27.83 1.00 53.08
CA ALA A 129 -28.07 -0.36 52.62
C ALA A 129 -28.85 -1.16 53.67
N GLY A 130 -29.38 -2.32 53.31
CA GLY A 130 -29.87 -3.29 54.30
C GLY A 130 -28.76 -3.68 55.29
N ILE A 131 -27.56 -3.94 54.77
CA ILE A 131 -26.34 -4.13 55.55
C ILE A 131 -25.21 -3.27 54.95
N LEU A 132 -24.68 -2.34 55.74
CA LEU A 132 -23.51 -1.52 55.39
C LEU A 132 -22.29 -2.03 56.16
N VAL A 133 -21.17 -2.22 55.47
CA VAL A 133 -19.90 -2.65 56.04
C VAL A 133 -18.83 -1.63 55.69
N VAL A 134 -18.09 -1.16 56.69
CA VAL A 134 -17.02 -0.16 56.54
C VAL A 134 -15.77 -0.66 57.27
N GLY A 135 -14.64 -0.74 56.56
CA GLY A 135 -13.32 -1.08 57.13
C GLY A 135 -13.21 -2.38 57.93
N SER A 136 -14.16 -3.29 57.81
CA SER A 136 -14.25 -4.52 58.61
C SER A 136 -14.62 -5.74 57.74
N ALA A 137 -14.42 -6.95 58.29
CA ALA A 137 -14.55 -8.22 57.56
C ALA A 137 -15.57 -9.19 58.19
N PRO A 138 -16.86 -8.80 58.34
CA PRO A 138 -17.87 -9.66 58.97
C PRO A 138 -18.20 -10.89 58.12
N ALA A 139 -18.66 -11.95 58.78
CA ALA A 139 -19.17 -13.16 58.12
C ALA A 139 -20.70 -13.16 58.05
N LEU A 140 -21.24 -13.27 56.84
CA LEU A 140 -22.65 -13.36 56.53
C LEU A 140 -22.93 -14.74 55.92
N LYS A 141 -23.64 -15.61 56.65
CA LYS A 141 -23.93 -16.98 56.20
C LYS A 141 -25.41 -17.30 56.33
N ASN A 142 -26.04 -17.87 55.30
CA ASN A 142 -27.49 -18.12 55.33
C ASN A 142 -28.30 -16.85 55.66
N VAL A 143 -27.85 -15.69 55.17
CA VAL A 143 -28.51 -14.40 55.43
C VAL A 143 -29.43 -14.06 54.26
N THR A 144 -30.67 -13.67 54.55
CA THR A 144 -31.60 -13.12 53.56
C THR A 144 -31.73 -11.61 53.75
N VAL A 145 -31.25 -10.83 52.79
CA VAL A 145 -31.49 -9.38 52.72
C VAL A 145 -32.58 -9.13 51.69
N ARG A 146 -33.72 -8.56 52.10
CA ARG A 146 -34.86 -8.38 51.18
C ARG A 146 -35.60 -7.08 51.33
N THR A 147 -36.31 -6.65 50.28
CA THR A 147 -37.19 -5.47 50.33
C THR A 147 -36.41 -4.25 50.82
N THR A 148 -35.29 -3.94 50.18
CA THR A 148 -34.43 -2.81 50.57
C THR A 148 -34.55 -1.66 49.57
N HIS A 149 -34.25 -0.45 50.04
CA HIS A 149 -34.10 0.73 49.20
C HIS A 149 -32.62 1.02 48.94
N HIS A 150 -32.25 1.58 47.80
CA HIS A 150 -30.88 1.97 47.44
C HIS A 150 -29.90 0.79 47.25
N ARG A 151 -29.51 0.07 48.31
CA ARG A 151 -28.57 -1.06 48.25
C ARG A 151 -29.02 -2.21 49.15
N GLY A 152 -28.80 -3.45 48.71
CA GLY A 152 -29.00 -4.63 49.56
C GLY A 152 -27.90 -4.72 50.61
N ILE A 153 -26.67 -4.96 50.14
CA ILE A 153 -25.46 -4.96 50.95
C ILE A 153 -24.47 -3.95 50.34
N HIS A 154 -23.77 -3.17 51.16
CA HIS A 154 -22.74 -2.25 50.70
C HIS A 154 -21.45 -2.49 51.47
N ALA A 155 -20.39 -2.87 50.76
CA ALA A 155 -19.02 -2.90 51.23
C ALA A 155 -18.32 -1.60 50.84
N GLU A 156 -18.04 -0.74 51.81
CA GLU A 156 -17.34 0.53 51.61
C GLU A 156 -15.82 0.36 51.67
N VAL A 157 -15.06 1.45 51.68
CA VAL A 157 -13.59 1.46 51.69
C VAL A 157 -13.04 0.58 52.82
N GLY A 158 -12.14 -0.34 52.47
CA GLY A 158 -11.50 -1.27 53.40
C GLY A 158 -12.41 -2.35 53.97
N ALA A 159 -13.69 -2.41 53.58
CA ALA A 159 -14.57 -3.51 53.95
C ALA A 159 -14.17 -4.80 53.24
N ALA A 160 -14.37 -5.94 53.89
CA ALA A 160 -14.10 -7.27 53.34
C ALA A 160 -15.11 -8.32 53.80
N PRO A 161 -16.45 -8.10 53.65
CA PRO A 161 -17.44 -9.08 54.05
C PRO A 161 -17.27 -10.42 53.31
N ARG A 162 -17.47 -11.51 54.05
CA ARG A 162 -17.58 -12.87 53.51
C ARG A 162 -19.05 -13.28 53.48
N ILE A 163 -19.59 -13.55 52.30
CA ILE A 163 -21.00 -13.86 52.09
C ILE A 163 -21.13 -15.27 51.53
N THR A 164 -21.85 -16.15 52.22
CA THR A 164 -22.01 -17.56 51.83
C THR A 164 -23.45 -18.02 52.04
N ASP A 165 -23.93 -18.93 51.18
CA ASP A 165 -25.26 -19.55 51.30
C ASP A 165 -26.42 -18.54 51.46
N SER A 166 -26.28 -17.31 50.92
CA SER A 166 -27.13 -16.18 51.26
C SER A 166 -28.09 -15.79 50.12
N THR A 167 -29.02 -14.89 50.39
CA THR A 167 -29.97 -14.37 49.39
C THR A 167 -30.12 -12.85 49.53
N VAL A 168 -29.97 -12.12 48.42
CA VAL A 168 -30.29 -10.69 48.32
C VAL A 168 -31.43 -10.52 47.31
N THR A 169 -32.54 -9.89 47.70
CA THR A 169 -33.70 -9.79 46.80
C THR A 169 -34.56 -8.54 46.95
N GLY A 170 -35.07 -8.02 45.84
CA GLY A 170 -36.03 -6.92 45.86
C GLY A 170 -35.41 -5.60 46.32
N THR A 171 -34.19 -5.29 45.87
CA THR A 171 -33.58 -3.97 46.08
C THR A 171 -34.10 -3.00 45.03
N THR A 172 -34.76 -1.91 45.46
CA THR A 172 -35.42 -0.96 44.57
C THR A 172 -35.11 0.49 44.94
N GLY A 173 -35.28 1.44 44.01
CA GLY A 173 -35.05 2.86 44.25
C GLY A 173 -33.60 3.25 44.54
N GLY A 174 -33.25 4.53 44.41
CA GLY A 174 -31.87 5.00 44.53
C GLY A 174 -30.92 4.31 43.54
N ASP A 175 -29.77 3.84 44.03
CA ASP A 175 -28.80 3.03 43.27
C ASP A 175 -29.39 1.66 42.83
N GLY A 176 -30.37 1.10 43.54
CA GLY A 176 -31.05 -0.14 43.16
C GLY A 176 -30.17 -1.39 43.04
N THR A 177 -28.98 -1.39 43.63
CA THR A 177 -27.96 -2.44 43.48
C THR A 177 -28.14 -3.55 44.52
N GLY A 178 -27.98 -4.82 44.13
CA GLY A 178 -27.98 -5.95 45.07
C GLY A 178 -26.85 -5.84 46.09
N ILE A 179 -25.61 -5.95 45.63
CA ILE A 179 -24.40 -5.77 46.43
C ILE A 179 -23.51 -4.70 45.79
N HIS A 180 -23.18 -3.65 46.53
CA HIS A 180 -22.27 -2.58 46.07
C HIS A 180 -20.92 -2.72 46.76
N VAL A 181 -19.81 -2.59 46.00
CA VAL A 181 -18.44 -2.61 46.53
C VAL A 181 -17.74 -1.33 46.07
N SER A 182 -17.37 -0.47 47.02
CA SER A 182 -16.65 0.77 46.74
C SER A 182 -15.17 0.53 46.41
N ALA A 183 -14.48 1.57 45.93
CA ALA A 183 -13.03 1.51 45.68
C ALA A 183 -12.28 1.03 46.93
N ASP A 184 -11.27 0.17 46.73
CA ASP A 184 -10.51 -0.52 47.78
C ASP A 184 -11.34 -1.43 48.73
N GLY A 185 -12.63 -1.61 48.44
CA GLY A 185 -13.48 -2.60 49.08
C GLY A 185 -13.20 -4.00 48.52
N ARG A 186 -13.36 -5.02 49.38
CA ARG A 186 -13.23 -6.43 49.02
C ARG A 186 -14.55 -7.14 49.24
N LEU A 187 -14.85 -8.11 48.40
CA LEU A 187 -15.97 -9.02 48.59
C LEU A 187 -15.52 -10.45 48.35
N GLU A 188 -15.76 -11.32 49.33
CA GLU A 188 -15.67 -12.76 49.16
C GLU A 188 -17.09 -13.32 49.18
N ILE A 189 -17.56 -13.88 48.06
CA ILE A 189 -18.95 -14.35 47.93
C ILE A 189 -19.04 -15.71 47.27
N SER A 190 -19.75 -16.66 47.89
CA SER A 190 -20.10 -17.95 47.29
C SER A 190 -21.54 -18.36 47.58
N ASP A 191 -22.08 -19.28 46.78
CA ASP A 191 -23.35 -19.99 47.01
C ASP A 191 -24.53 -19.04 47.33
N THR A 192 -24.53 -17.86 46.71
CA THR A 192 -25.44 -16.77 47.03
C THR A 192 -26.36 -16.45 45.86
N VAL A 193 -27.63 -16.24 46.16
CA VAL A 193 -28.67 -15.85 45.19
C VAL A 193 -28.87 -14.34 45.24
N ILE A 194 -28.79 -13.65 44.10
CA ILE A 194 -29.12 -12.23 43.98
C ILE A 194 -30.18 -12.09 42.90
N GLN A 195 -31.37 -11.59 43.26
CA GLN A 195 -32.50 -11.53 42.33
C GLN A 195 -33.42 -10.32 42.51
N GLY A 196 -33.88 -9.75 41.40
CA GLY A 196 -34.85 -8.65 41.42
C GLY A 196 -34.28 -7.34 41.96
N SER A 197 -32.97 -7.12 41.86
CA SER A 197 -32.37 -5.79 42.05
C SER A 197 -32.62 -4.91 40.82
N ALA A 198 -33.00 -3.64 41.01
CA ALA A 198 -33.34 -2.74 39.91
C ALA A 198 -32.18 -2.46 38.95
N ASN A 199 -30.93 -2.51 39.44
CA ASN A 199 -29.70 -2.31 38.66
C ASN A 199 -28.79 -3.55 38.75
N GLY A 200 -27.49 -3.39 39.02
CA GLY A 200 -26.55 -4.50 39.07
C GLY A 200 -26.84 -5.49 40.20
N ALA A 201 -26.69 -6.78 39.92
CA ALA A 201 -26.64 -7.79 40.98
C ALA A 201 -25.45 -7.52 41.92
N ILE A 202 -24.27 -7.30 41.33
CA ILE A 202 -23.08 -6.79 42.01
C ILE A 202 -22.64 -5.53 41.27
N THR A 203 -22.44 -4.41 41.95
CA THR A 203 -21.86 -3.18 41.38
C THR A 203 -20.51 -2.92 42.05
N VAL A 204 -19.49 -2.60 41.25
CA VAL A 204 -18.14 -2.33 41.74
C VAL A 204 -17.61 -0.99 41.23
N GLU A 205 -16.94 -0.25 42.10
CA GLU A 205 -16.11 0.90 41.71
C GLU A 205 -14.69 0.44 41.32
N PRO A 206 -13.94 1.22 40.50
CA PRO A 206 -12.57 0.87 40.12
C PRO A 206 -11.67 0.57 41.32
N GLY A 207 -10.93 -0.53 41.26
CA GLY A 207 -10.04 -0.97 42.34
C GLY A 207 -10.71 -1.81 43.42
N ALA A 208 -12.01 -2.11 43.32
CA ALA A 208 -12.65 -3.12 44.16
C ALA A 208 -12.13 -4.53 43.84
N GLU A 209 -12.00 -5.39 44.85
CA GLU A 209 -11.52 -6.76 44.69
C GLU A 209 -12.64 -7.79 44.94
N LEU A 210 -12.92 -8.63 43.95
CA LEU A 210 -13.88 -9.74 44.07
C LEU A 210 -13.19 -11.09 44.20
N SER A 211 -13.69 -11.94 45.09
CA SER A 211 -13.22 -13.30 45.34
C SER A 211 -14.35 -14.23 45.73
N GLY A 212 -14.07 -15.54 45.81
CA GLY A 212 -15.06 -16.55 46.20
C GLY A 212 -16.11 -16.91 45.13
N LEU A 213 -16.28 -16.08 44.08
CA LEU A 213 -17.30 -16.09 43.01
C LEU A 213 -17.68 -17.48 42.45
N THR A 214 -18.38 -18.29 43.24
CA THR A 214 -18.74 -19.68 42.95
C THR A 214 -20.15 -19.94 43.46
N GLY A 215 -20.91 -20.81 42.79
CA GLY A 215 -22.29 -21.14 43.22
C GLY A 215 -23.28 -19.96 43.16
N LEU A 216 -22.97 -18.88 42.44
CA LEU A 216 -23.84 -17.70 42.37
C LEU A 216 -25.03 -17.90 41.43
N VAL A 217 -26.20 -17.43 41.85
CA VAL A 217 -27.41 -17.36 41.02
C VAL A 217 -27.83 -15.89 40.90
N LEU A 218 -27.54 -15.27 39.76
CA LEU A 218 -27.87 -13.88 39.47
C LEU A 218 -29.00 -13.88 38.44
N THR A 219 -30.22 -13.55 38.85
CA THR A 219 -31.39 -13.66 37.96
C THR A 219 -32.39 -12.52 38.14
N GLY A 220 -32.84 -11.95 37.02
CA GLY A 220 -33.90 -10.94 37.02
C GLY A 220 -33.48 -9.61 37.65
N ASN A 221 -32.17 -9.35 37.72
CA ASN A 221 -31.63 -8.05 38.06
C ASN A 221 -31.55 -7.18 36.80
N GLY A 222 -31.40 -5.86 36.95
CA GLY A 222 -31.14 -4.97 35.81
C GLY A 222 -29.90 -5.39 35.02
N GLN A 223 -28.86 -5.86 35.73
CA GLN A 223 -27.71 -6.56 35.14
C GLN A 223 -27.38 -7.81 35.96
N ASP A 224 -27.64 -8.98 35.36
CA ASP A 224 -27.27 -10.29 35.92
C ASP A 224 -25.77 -10.54 35.70
N GLY A 225 -24.94 -9.96 36.59
CA GLY A 225 -23.49 -10.00 36.55
C GLY A 225 -22.85 -8.90 37.41
N VAL A 226 -21.65 -8.47 37.03
CA VAL A 226 -20.94 -7.36 37.70
C VAL A 226 -21.10 -6.09 36.88
N ARG A 227 -21.79 -5.08 37.41
CA ARG A 227 -21.83 -3.72 36.85
C ARG A 227 -20.61 -2.95 37.34
N HIS A 228 -19.68 -2.63 36.45
CA HIS A 228 -18.48 -1.88 36.81
C HIS A 228 -18.70 -0.38 36.55
N GLY A 229 -18.52 0.45 37.58
CA GLY A 229 -18.85 1.88 37.57
C GLY A 229 -18.03 2.73 36.61
N GLY A 230 -16.90 2.20 36.13
CA GLY A 230 -15.99 2.87 35.20
C GLY A 230 -15.22 4.01 35.86
N GLY A 231 -14.46 4.77 35.07
CA GLY A 231 -13.55 5.81 35.54
C GLY A 231 -12.08 5.40 35.41
N TYR A 232 -11.21 6.13 36.12
CA TYR A 232 -9.77 5.90 36.11
C TYR A 232 -9.38 4.72 36.99
N LEU A 233 -8.83 3.69 36.37
CA LEU A 233 -8.21 2.57 37.05
C LEU A 233 -6.73 2.90 37.27
N GLY A 234 -6.41 3.42 38.45
CA GLY A 234 -5.05 3.81 38.87
C GLY A 234 -4.23 2.69 39.54
N THR A 235 -4.85 1.55 39.80
CA THR A 235 -4.23 0.34 40.38
C THR A 235 -4.61 -0.88 39.55
N SER A 236 -3.88 -1.99 39.68
CA SER A 236 -4.21 -3.19 38.88
C SER A 236 -5.50 -3.85 39.37
N GLU A 237 -6.31 -4.34 38.44
CA GLU A 237 -7.57 -5.04 38.70
C GLU A 237 -7.64 -6.34 37.91
N THR A 238 -8.37 -7.33 38.42
CA THR A 238 -8.60 -8.62 37.75
C THR A 238 -10.08 -8.91 37.62
N TRP A 239 -10.56 -9.04 36.38
CA TRP A 239 -11.90 -9.51 36.07
C TRP A 239 -11.90 -11.03 35.94
N LYS A 240 -12.63 -11.69 36.84
CA LYS A 240 -12.60 -13.14 37.02
C LYS A 240 -13.69 -13.82 36.22
N SER A 241 -13.44 -15.03 35.74
CA SER A 241 -14.45 -15.82 35.05
C SER A 241 -15.25 -16.67 36.04
N PHE A 242 -16.55 -16.39 36.16
CA PHE A 242 -17.45 -17.10 37.07
C PHE A 242 -18.85 -17.38 36.47
N GLY A 243 -18.97 -17.30 35.13
CA GLY A 243 -20.20 -17.64 34.41
C GLY A 243 -21.18 -16.49 34.16
N TYR A 244 -20.88 -15.28 34.64
CA TYR A 244 -21.67 -14.07 34.36
C TYR A 244 -20.81 -12.95 33.77
N PRO A 245 -21.40 -12.03 32.99
CA PRO A 245 -20.68 -10.93 32.35
C PRO A 245 -20.33 -9.79 33.31
N TYR A 246 -19.34 -9.00 32.90
CA TYR A 246 -19.06 -7.65 33.39
C TYR A 246 -19.76 -6.63 32.49
N TYR A 247 -20.49 -5.68 33.06
CA TYR A 247 -21.22 -4.64 32.34
C TYR A 247 -20.52 -3.29 32.51
N LEU A 248 -20.20 -2.64 31.39
CA LEU A 248 -19.66 -1.29 31.32
C LEU A 248 -20.74 -0.37 30.76
N ILE A 249 -21.65 0.07 31.61
CA ILE A 249 -22.84 0.85 31.19
C ILE A 249 -22.86 2.28 31.72
N ASP A 250 -22.13 2.55 32.80
CA ASP A 250 -22.13 3.85 33.46
C ASP A 250 -21.11 4.80 32.85
N ASN A 251 -19.84 4.38 32.85
CA ASN A 251 -18.73 5.20 32.38
C ASN A 251 -17.67 4.34 31.68
N ALA A 252 -16.87 5.02 30.85
CA ALA A 252 -15.70 4.44 30.22
C ALA A 252 -14.67 3.99 31.26
N VAL A 253 -13.89 2.96 30.94
CA VAL A 253 -12.79 2.48 31.78
C VAL A 253 -11.48 3.03 31.23
N TYR A 254 -10.71 3.73 32.07
CA TYR A 254 -9.41 4.29 31.72
C TYR A 254 -8.31 3.62 32.53
N VAL A 255 -7.59 2.68 31.91
CA VAL A 255 -6.45 1.97 32.52
C VAL A 255 -5.19 2.78 32.29
N GLN A 256 -4.88 3.67 33.24
CA GLN A 256 -3.70 4.53 33.15
C GLN A 256 -3.32 5.11 34.51
N GLY A 257 -2.01 5.22 34.78
CA GLY A 257 -1.51 5.82 36.02
C GLY A 257 0.00 5.70 36.19
N ALA A 258 0.55 6.45 37.15
CA ALA A 258 1.99 6.43 37.45
C ALA A 258 2.49 5.07 37.96
N SER A 259 1.59 4.25 38.50
CA SER A 259 1.82 2.87 38.95
C SER A 259 1.90 1.86 37.80
N ALA A 260 1.64 2.28 36.55
CA ALA A 260 1.47 1.40 35.39
C ALA A 260 0.43 0.29 35.65
N PRO A 261 -0.84 0.66 35.93
CA PRO A 261 -1.89 -0.31 36.28
C PRO A 261 -2.12 -1.32 35.17
N VAL A 262 -2.44 -2.56 35.58
CA VAL A 262 -2.75 -3.66 34.68
C VAL A 262 -4.20 -4.09 34.89
N LEU A 263 -5.01 -4.00 33.84
CA LEU A 263 -6.31 -4.67 33.80
C LEU A 263 -6.10 -6.09 33.27
N THR A 264 -6.28 -7.09 34.13
CA THR A 264 -6.22 -8.51 33.76
C THR A 264 -7.62 -9.07 33.59
N ILE A 265 -7.90 -9.74 32.47
CA ILE A 265 -9.19 -10.36 32.20
C ILE A 265 -8.96 -11.85 32.00
N GLU A 266 -9.60 -12.67 32.83
CA GLU A 266 -9.44 -14.12 32.79
C GLU A 266 -10.13 -14.77 31.56
N PRO A 267 -9.66 -15.95 31.10
CA PRO A 267 -10.30 -16.69 30.02
C PRO A 267 -11.80 -16.94 30.22
N GLY A 268 -12.61 -16.71 29.19
CA GLY A 268 -14.06 -16.91 29.22
C GLY A 268 -14.85 -15.81 29.91
N VAL A 269 -14.24 -14.67 30.23
CA VAL A 269 -14.98 -13.47 30.67
C VAL A 269 -15.69 -12.84 29.47
N GLU A 270 -16.96 -12.48 29.69
CA GLU A 270 -17.76 -11.65 28.78
C GLU A 270 -17.86 -10.23 29.35
N VAL A 271 -17.60 -9.23 28.51
CA VAL A 271 -17.68 -7.80 28.82
C VAL A 271 -18.72 -7.18 27.90
N ARG A 272 -19.73 -6.55 28.50
CA ARG A 272 -20.88 -5.95 27.82
C ARG A 272 -20.85 -4.43 27.97
N ALA A 273 -20.54 -3.73 26.89
CA ALA A 273 -20.44 -2.28 26.86
C ALA A 273 -21.76 -1.62 26.44
N GLY A 274 -22.17 -0.59 27.16
CA GLY A 274 -23.27 0.30 26.78
C GLY A 274 -22.88 1.25 25.65
N ASP A 275 -23.87 2.01 25.18
CA ASP A 275 -23.70 2.89 24.03
C ASP A 275 -22.60 3.94 24.25
N GLY A 276 -21.70 4.09 23.27
CA GLY A 276 -20.61 5.05 23.29
C GLY A 276 -19.49 4.77 24.31
N GLN A 277 -19.57 3.69 25.08
CA GLN A 277 -18.56 3.34 26.10
C GLN A 277 -17.25 2.84 25.48
N VAL A 278 -16.16 2.90 26.24
CA VAL A 278 -14.81 2.52 25.78
C VAL A 278 -14.00 1.90 26.92
N ILE A 279 -13.10 0.98 26.57
CA ILE A 279 -11.95 0.63 27.42
C ILE A 279 -10.73 1.31 26.80
N SER A 280 -10.26 2.38 27.44
CA SER A 280 -9.06 3.12 27.02
C SER A 280 -7.89 2.77 27.92
N VAL A 281 -6.76 2.43 27.31
CA VAL A 281 -5.56 1.94 27.99
C VAL A 281 -4.41 2.82 27.59
N GLY A 282 -3.70 3.39 28.57
CA GLY A 282 -2.45 4.11 28.35
C GLY A 282 -2.54 5.35 27.45
N GLU A 283 -3.64 6.11 27.49
CA GLU A 283 -3.85 7.28 26.62
C GLU A 283 -2.98 8.49 26.99
N GLY A 284 -2.67 8.69 28.28
CA GLY A 284 -1.80 9.76 28.76
C GLY A 284 -0.73 9.34 29.77
N ALA A 285 -0.73 8.10 30.22
CA ALA A 285 0.26 7.52 31.14
C ALA A 285 0.43 6.02 30.85
N ALA A 286 1.34 5.34 31.56
CA ALA A 286 1.47 3.89 31.42
C ALA A 286 0.18 3.18 31.86
N GLY A 287 -0.19 2.12 31.15
CA GLY A 287 -1.31 1.25 31.47
C GLY A 287 -1.26 0.01 30.59
N THR A 288 -1.76 -1.14 31.07
CA THR A 288 -1.68 -2.40 30.33
C THR A 288 -3.00 -3.16 30.38
N LEU A 289 -3.42 -3.70 29.24
CA LEU A 289 -4.50 -4.67 29.15
C LEU A 289 -3.94 -6.06 28.89
N ASN A 290 -4.19 -6.99 29.81
CA ASN A 290 -3.89 -8.41 29.66
C ASN A 290 -5.19 -9.19 29.52
N ALA A 291 -5.65 -9.35 28.28
CA ALA A 291 -6.83 -10.14 27.94
C ALA A 291 -6.38 -11.39 27.17
N ILE A 292 -5.96 -12.42 27.92
CA ILE A 292 -5.38 -13.65 27.38
C ILE A 292 -6.36 -14.81 27.64
N GLY A 293 -7.23 -15.08 26.67
CA GLY A 293 -8.16 -16.21 26.68
C GLY A 293 -7.54 -17.51 26.14
N THR A 294 -8.39 -18.53 25.95
CA THR A 294 -8.04 -19.76 25.24
C THR A 294 -9.01 -20.03 24.08
N ALA A 295 -8.69 -20.97 23.20
CA ALA A 295 -9.60 -21.34 22.11
C ALA A 295 -10.96 -21.86 22.61
N GLU A 296 -10.96 -22.56 23.75
CA GLU A 296 -12.17 -23.11 24.38
C GLU A 296 -12.91 -22.07 25.22
N ARG A 297 -12.19 -21.06 25.72
CA ARG A 297 -12.71 -20.01 26.61
C ARG A 297 -12.21 -18.65 26.13
N PRO A 298 -12.69 -18.15 24.98
CA PRO A 298 -12.31 -16.85 24.49
C PRO A 298 -12.87 -15.75 25.41
N ILE A 299 -12.17 -14.62 25.48
CA ILE A 299 -12.69 -13.41 26.12
C ILE A 299 -13.58 -12.69 25.11
N LEU A 300 -14.79 -12.29 25.49
CA LEU A 300 -15.73 -11.60 24.59
C LEU A 300 -15.96 -10.16 25.05
N PHE A 301 -15.61 -9.18 24.23
CA PHE A 301 -16.03 -7.79 24.35
C PHE A 301 -17.15 -7.52 23.35
N THR A 302 -18.34 -7.17 23.83
CA THR A 302 -19.53 -6.99 22.99
C THR A 302 -20.46 -5.91 23.53
N THR A 303 -21.57 -5.68 22.84
CA THR A 303 -22.60 -4.71 23.24
C THR A 303 -23.43 -5.20 24.44
N SER A 304 -24.04 -4.28 25.18
CA SER A 304 -24.91 -4.61 26.31
C SER A 304 -26.15 -5.43 25.94
N GLY A 305 -26.63 -5.28 24.70
CA GLY A 305 -27.72 -6.05 24.11
C GLY A 305 -27.26 -6.88 22.91
N THR A 306 -28.15 -7.00 21.91
CA THR A 306 -27.81 -7.65 20.64
C THR A 306 -26.64 -6.94 19.95
N PRO A 307 -25.64 -7.67 19.42
CA PRO A 307 -24.51 -7.07 18.69
C PRO A 307 -24.94 -6.11 17.59
N VAL A 308 -24.55 -4.84 17.71
CA VAL A 308 -24.78 -3.78 16.73
C VAL A 308 -23.45 -3.10 16.43
N ALA A 309 -23.12 -2.98 15.14
CA ALA A 309 -21.91 -2.31 14.69
C ALA A 309 -21.90 -0.83 15.10
N GLY A 310 -20.81 -0.38 15.71
CA GLY A 310 -20.65 1.01 16.12
C GLY A 310 -21.51 1.42 17.32
N ALA A 311 -22.03 0.48 18.12
CA ALA A 311 -22.78 0.80 19.33
C ALA A 311 -21.87 1.33 20.46
N TRP A 312 -20.61 0.91 20.50
CA TRP A 312 -19.62 1.39 21.47
C TRP A 312 -18.31 1.73 20.76
N GLN A 313 -17.39 2.42 21.43
CA GLN A 313 -16.17 2.90 20.78
C GLN A 313 -15.15 1.80 20.50
N GLY A 314 -15.24 0.66 21.19
CA GLY A 314 -14.26 -0.43 21.09
C GLY A 314 -13.14 -0.35 22.14
N LEU A 315 -11.98 -0.90 21.79
CA LEU A 315 -10.78 -0.86 22.62
C LEU A 315 -9.82 0.21 22.09
N ASN A 316 -9.38 1.12 22.96
CA ASN A 316 -8.39 2.15 22.63
C ASN A 316 -7.07 1.87 23.35
N LEU A 317 -6.03 1.56 22.59
CA LEU A 317 -4.68 1.29 23.08
C LEU A 317 -3.78 2.49 22.75
N GLY A 318 -3.66 3.41 23.71
CA GLY A 318 -2.86 4.63 23.61
C GLY A 318 -1.35 4.40 23.67
N SER A 319 -0.58 5.49 23.74
CA SER A 319 0.89 5.47 23.65
C SER A 319 1.58 4.75 24.81
N GLY A 320 0.96 4.74 25.99
CA GLY A 320 1.42 4.00 27.17
C GLY A 320 1.02 2.52 27.19
N ALA A 321 0.32 2.02 26.18
CA ALA A 321 -0.27 0.67 26.14
C ALA A 321 0.63 -0.43 25.56
N GLY A 322 1.92 -0.15 25.33
CA GLY A 322 2.82 -1.05 24.60
C GLY A 322 3.01 -2.45 25.21
N GLY A 323 2.74 -2.62 26.51
CA GLY A 323 2.75 -3.94 27.18
C GLY A 323 1.48 -4.78 26.97
N SER A 324 0.44 -4.24 26.31
CA SER A 324 -0.87 -4.88 26.23
C SER A 324 -0.88 -6.09 25.30
N ARG A 325 -1.61 -7.13 25.72
CA ARG A 325 -1.75 -8.40 24.99
C ARG A 325 -3.21 -8.81 24.94
N LEU A 326 -3.68 -9.04 23.72
CA LEU A 326 -4.98 -9.66 23.46
C LEU A 326 -4.73 -10.98 22.77
N GLU A 327 -5.11 -12.08 23.42
CA GLU A 327 -5.00 -13.43 22.86
C GLU A 327 -6.31 -14.18 22.99
N HIS A 328 -6.76 -14.85 21.92
CA HIS A 328 -8.05 -15.57 21.91
C HIS A 328 -9.21 -14.70 22.43
N ALA A 329 -9.28 -13.46 21.95
CA ALA A 329 -10.31 -12.50 22.31
C ALA A 329 -11.21 -12.19 21.11
N VAL A 330 -12.45 -11.85 21.38
CA VAL A 330 -13.44 -11.38 20.39
C VAL A 330 -13.82 -9.95 20.73
N VAL A 331 -13.69 -9.03 19.78
CA VAL A 331 -14.17 -7.64 19.89
C VAL A 331 -15.28 -7.43 18.88
N GLU A 332 -16.48 -7.14 19.37
CA GLU A 332 -17.70 -7.07 18.56
C GLU A 332 -18.49 -5.78 18.80
N GLY A 333 -19.00 -5.16 17.73
CA GLY A 333 -19.89 -4.01 17.84
C GLY A 333 -19.20 -2.64 18.03
N GLY A 334 -17.87 -2.59 17.95
CA GLY A 334 -17.09 -1.36 18.11
C GLY A 334 -17.18 -0.40 16.90
N GLY A 335 -16.65 0.82 17.04
CA GLY A 335 -16.59 1.83 15.97
C GLY A 335 -17.53 3.04 16.12
N TRP A 336 -18.08 3.29 17.31
CA TRP A 336 -18.88 4.49 17.59
C TRP A 336 -18.08 5.77 17.32
N GLY A 337 -18.71 6.78 16.71
CA GLY A 337 -18.07 8.09 16.52
C GLY A 337 -16.87 8.07 15.55
N TYR A 338 -16.85 7.16 14.58
CA TYR A 338 -15.77 6.97 13.60
C TYR A 338 -14.44 6.47 14.20
N THR A 339 -14.50 5.71 15.30
CA THR A 339 -13.34 4.98 15.84
C THR A 339 -13.12 3.65 15.08
N ALA A 340 -12.61 2.62 15.75
CA ALA A 340 -12.45 1.27 15.23
C ALA A 340 -12.88 0.26 16.30
N GLY A 341 -13.04 -1.02 15.94
CA GLY A 341 -13.15 -2.09 16.93
C GLY A 341 -11.95 -2.11 17.88
N ILE A 342 -10.75 -1.98 17.33
CA ILE A 342 -9.50 -1.77 18.08
C ILE A 342 -8.74 -0.60 17.47
N ARG A 343 -8.45 0.42 18.27
CA ARG A 343 -7.63 1.57 17.89
C ARG A 343 -6.29 1.51 18.63
N VAL A 344 -5.19 1.71 17.92
CA VAL A 344 -3.83 1.70 18.47
C VAL A 344 -3.11 2.99 18.12
N VAL A 345 -2.54 3.66 19.11
CA VAL A 345 -1.85 4.96 18.95
C VAL A 345 -0.49 4.91 19.63
N GLY A 346 0.58 5.21 18.89
CA GLY A 346 1.92 5.41 19.47
C GLY A 346 2.50 4.24 20.27
N SER A 347 1.93 3.03 20.17
CA SER A 347 2.31 1.86 20.96
C SER A 347 2.34 0.57 20.13
N ALA A 348 2.93 -0.50 20.69
CA ALA A 348 3.18 -1.77 20.01
C ALA A 348 2.56 -2.99 20.72
N PRO A 349 1.22 -3.05 20.88
CA PRO A 349 0.56 -4.18 21.52
C PRO A 349 0.59 -5.45 20.65
N VAL A 350 0.39 -6.60 21.27
CA VAL A 350 0.30 -7.90 20.58
C VAL A 350 -1.15 -8.35 20.48
N LEU A 351 -1.62 -8.60 19.25
CA LEU A 351 -2.92 -9.17 18.94
C LEU A 351 -2.72 -10.56 18.32
N LYS A 352 -3.10 -11.62 19.03
CA LYS A 352 -2.89 -13.00 18.58
C LYS A 352 -4.18 -13.80 18.66
N ASN A 353 -4.59 -14.45 17.58
CA ASN A 353 -5.85 -15.20 17.54
C ASN A 353 -7.06 -14.34 17.98
N VAL A 354 -7.04 -13.06 17.62
CA VAL A 354 -8.11 -12.11 17.95
C VAL A 354 -9.13 -12.08 16.82
N THR A 355 -10.42 -12.10 17.15
CA THR A 355 -11.50 -11.88 16.20
C THR A 355 -12.09 -10.49 16.39
N VAL A 356 -11.98 -9.61 15.41
CA VAL A 356 -12.66 -8.31 15.38
C VAL A 356 -13.81 -8.41 14.39
N ARG A 357 -15.06 -8.23 14.85
CA ARG A 357 -16.23 -8.47 14.01
C ARG A 357 -17.35 -7.46 14.20
N THR A 358 -18.21 -7.30 13.18
CA THR A 358 -19.42 -6.48 13.26
C THR A 358 -19.07 -5.06 13.74
N THR A 359 -18.13 -4.40 13.04
CA THR A 359 -17.63 -3.08 13.42
C THR A 359 -18.12 -2.00 12.48
N HIS A 360 -18.26 -0.76 12.97
CA HIS A 360 -18.53 0.41 12.16
C HIS A 360 -17.25 1.19 11.86
N HIS A 361 -17.16 1.86 10.71
CA HIS A 361 -16.00 2.66 10.27
C HIS A 361 -14.74 1.84 10.00
N ARG A 362 -14.10 1.25 11.01
CA ARG A 362 -12.84 0.47 10.87
C ARG A 362 -12.85 -0.76 11.77
N GLY A 363 -12.26 -1.86 11.31
CA GLY A 363 -12.05 -3.03 12.16
C GLY A 363 -10.93 -2.76 13.16
N ILE A 364 -9.72 -2.55 12.64
CA ILE A 364 -8.54 -2.14 13.41
C ILE A 364 -7.97 -0.86 12.80
N HIS A 365 -7.60 0.12 13.64
CA HIS A 365 -6.94 1.34 13.19
C HIS A 365 -5.59 1.50 13.87
N VAL A 366 -4.53 1.50 13.06
CA VAL A 366 -3.15 1.74 13.43
C VAL A 366 -2.82 3.19 13.12
N GLU A 367 -2.68 4.03 14.16
CA GLU A 367 -2.36 5.44 14.00
C GLU A 367 -0.86 5.72 13.94
N ALA A 368 -0.49 6.99 13.71
CA ALA A 368 0.88 7.44 13.66
C ALA A 368 1.69 6.98 14.89
N GLY A 369 2.87 6.41 14.64
CA GLY A 369 3.77 5.87 15.65
C GLY A 369 3.31 4.56 16.31
N ALA A 370 2.13 4.03 15.96
CA ALA A 370 1.69 2.71 16.42
C ALA A 370 2.40 1.60 15.63
N ALA A 371 2.68 0.49 16.31
CA ALA A 371 3.38 -0.67 15.76
C ALA A 371 2.82 -2.02 16.26
N PRO A 372 1.50 -2.29 16.15
CA PRO A 372 0.93 -3.54 16.63
C PRO A 372 1.43 -4.75 15.80
N ARG A 373 1.58 -5.88 16.49
CA ARG A 373 1.82 -7.18 15.85
C ARG A 373 0.55 -8.01 15.87
N ILE A 374 0.05 -8.34 14.69
CA ILE A 374 -1.22 -9.07 14.47
C ILE A 374 -0.93 -10.44 13.87
N THR A 375 -1.33 -11.52 14.55
CA THR A 375 -1.06 -12.90 14.11
C THR A 375 -2.25 -13.82 14.34
N GLY A 376 -2.49 -14.77 13.43
CA GLY A 376 -3.55 -15.79 13.61
C GLY A 376 -4.97 -15.22 13.73
N SER A 377 -5.18 -13.96 13.36
CA SER A 377 -6.37 -13.19 13.74
C SER A 377 -7.41 -13.16 12.61
N THR A 378 -8.62 -12.68 12.91
CA THR A 378 -9.70 -12.52 11.94
C THR A 378 -10.35 -11.14 12.09
N VAL A 379 -10.47 -10.40 10.99
CA VAL A 379 -11.26 -9.15 10.92
C VAL A 379 -12.41 -9.37 9.96
N THR A 380 -13.66 -9.15 10.40
CA THR A 380 -14.82 -9.45 9.55
C THR A 380 -16.04 -8.56 9.75
N GLY A 381 -16.75 -8.26 8.65
CA GLY A 381 -18.02 -7.53 8.72
C GLY A 381 -17.86 -6.07 9.18
N THR A 382 -16.81 -5.39 8.68
CA THR A 382 -16.66 -3.94 8.87
C THR A 382 -17.50 -3.19 7.85
N ALA A 383 -18.43 -2.36 8.31
CA ALA A 383 -19.34 -1.61 7.43
C ALA A 383 -19.53 -0.16 7.90
N GLY A 384 -20.06 0.70 7.02
CA GLY A 384 -20.31 2.12 7.31
C GLY A 384 -19.03 2.94 7.53
N GLY A 385 -19.15 4.27 7.48
CA GLY A 385 -17.99 5.16 7.54
C GLY A 385 -16.93 4.83 6.46
N ASP A 386 -15.68 4.64 6.88
CA ASP A 386 -14.56 4.24 6.02
C ASP A 386 -14.66 2.78 5.52
N GLY A 387 -15.36 1.91 6.25
CA GLY A 387 -15.62 0.52 5.84
C GLY A 387 -14.37 -0.38 5.69
N THR A 388 -13.22 0.03 6.21
CA THR A 388 -11.93 -0.67 6.04
C THR A 388 -11.73 -1.76 7.09
N GLY A 389 -11.19 -2.91 6.71
CA GLY A 389 -10.78 -3.96 7.65
C GLY A 389 -9.70 -3.46 8.62
N ILE A 390 -8.50 -3.21 8.10
CA ILE A 390 -7.39 -2.61 8.85
C ILE A 390 -6.94 -1.31 8.18
N HIS A 391 -7.00 -0.20 8.89
CA HIS A 391 -6.51 1.10 8.42
C HIS A 391 -5.17 1.44 9.07
N VAL A 392 -4.17 1.85 8.29
CA VAL A 392 -2.85 2.28 8.77
C VAL A 392 -2.59 3.71 8.32
N SER A 393 -2.51 4.63 9.28
CA SER A 393 -2.22 6.03 9.02
C SER A 393 -0.74 6.27 8.69
N ALA A 394 -0.42 7.47 8.20
CA ALA A 394 0.95 7.89 7.96
C ALA A 394 1.80 7.69 9.23
N ASP A 395 3.04 7.20 9.07
CA ASP A 395 3.96 6.81 10.15
C ASP A 395 3.46 5.66 11.07
N GLY A 396 2.34 5.03 10.74
CA GLY A 396 1.88 3.79 11.35
C GLY A 396 2.64 2.59 10.79
N ARG A 397 2.96 1.62 11.65
CA ARG A 397 3.66 0.39 11.27
C ARG A 397 2.78 -0.81 11.58
N LEU A 398 2.54 -1.68 10.61
CA LEU A 398 1.78 -2.90 10.82
C LEU A 398 2.66 -4.12 10.56
N GLU A 399 2.83 -4.97 11.57
CA GLU A 399 3.34 -6.33 11.39
C GLU A 399 2.16 -7.30 11.41
N ILE A 400 1.85 -7.94 10.29
CA ILE A 400 0.67 -8.82 10.16
C ILE A 400 1.01 -10.15 9.49
N SER A 401 0.59 -11.27 10.07
CA SER A 401 0.72 -12.61 9.49
C SER A 401 -0.44 -13.53 9.86
N ASP A 402 -0.66 -14.59 9.08
CA ASP A 402 -1.65 -15.65 9.35
C ASP A 402 -3.05 -15.11 9.69
N THR A 403 -3.45 -14.01 9.04
CA THR A 403 -4.66 -13.25 9.40
C THR A 403 -5.66 -13.27 8.25
N VAL A 404 -6.93 -13.49 8.60
CA VAL A 404 -8.06 -13.46 7.67
C VAL A 404 -8.74 -12.10 7.75
N ILE A 405 -8.94 -11.44 6.62
CA ILE A 405 -9.74 -10.20 6.53
C ILE A 405 -10.84 -10.44 5.49
N GLN A 406 -12.10 -10.38 5.92
CA GLN A 406 -13.22 -10.73 5.03
C GLN A 406 -14.48 -9.88 5.25
N GLY A 407 -15.15 -9.53 4.15
CA GLY A 407 -16.42 -8.80 4.22
C GLY A 407 -16.30 -7.37 4.77
N SER A 408 -15.15 -6.72 4.59
CA SER A 408 -15.02 -5.26 4.79
C SER A 408 -15.61 -4.52 3.58
N ALA A 409 -16.41 -3.47 3.84
CA ALA A 409 -17.10 -2.74 2.77
C ALA A 409 -16.16 -2.06 1.75
N ASN A 410 -14.95 -1.67 2.18
CA ASN A 410 -13.90 -1.09 1.33
C ASN A 410 -12.63 -1.95 1.34
N GLY A 411 -11.45 -1.38 1.59
CA GLY A 411 -10.19 -2.11 1.56
C GLY A 411 -10.07 -3.15 2.68
N ALA A 412 -9.49 -4.31 2.38
CA ALA A 412 -9.06 -5.24 3.41
C ALA A 412 -8.00 -4.57 4.31
N ILE A 413 -6.99 -3.97 3.68
CA ILE A 413 -6.00 -3.10 4.32
C ILE A 413 -6.01 -1.77 3.57
N THR A 414 -6.19 -0.65 4.27
CA THR A 414 -6.04 0.71 3.71
C THR A 414 -4.82 1.37 4.34
N VAL A 415 -3.97 2.00 3.53
CA VAL A 415 -2.76 2.69 3.98
C VAL A 415 -2.72 4.12 3.49
N GLU A 416 -2.31 5.04 4.37
CA GLU A 416 -1.93 6.40 3.99
C GLU A 416 -0.44 6.44 3.54
N PRO A 417 -0.03 7.43 2.70
CA PRO A 417 1.37 7.56 2.29
C PRO A 417 2.32 7.61 3.49
N GLY A 418 3.39 6.81 3.45
CA GLY A 418 4.38 6.71 4.53
C GLY A 418 4.02 5.71 5.64
N ALA A 419 2.92 4.98 5.53
CA ALA A 419 2.67 3.80 6.36
C ALA A 419 3.62 2.64 6.00
N GLU A 420 4.01 1.84 6.99
CA GLU A 420 4.91 0.70 6.79
C GLU A 420 4.19 -0.63 7.03
N LEU A 421 4.26 -1.55 6.06
CA LEU A 421 3.73 -2.90 6.17
C LEU A 421 4.86 -3.94 6.25
N SER A 422 4.70 -4.90 7.16
CA SER A 422 5.63 -6.01 7.37
C SER A 422 4.91 -7.30 7.80
N GLY A 423 5.62 -8.41 7.85
CA GLY A 423 5.06 -9.72 8.24
C GLY A 423 4.15 -10.40 7.21
N LEU A 424 3.68 -9.68 6.18
CA LEU A 424 2.70 -10.02 5.13
C LEU A 424 2.77 -11.47 4.58
N THR A 425 2.40 -12.45 5.40
CA THR A 425 2.50 -13.89 5.13
C THR A 425 1.27 -14.59 5.69
N GLY A 426 0.81 -15.66 5.03
CA GLY A 426 -0.38 -16.40 5.49
C GLY A 426 -1.69 -15.59 5.47
N LEU A 427 -1.76 -14.49 4.72
CA LEU A 427 -2.96 -13.64 4.67
C LEU A 427 -4.04 -14.23 3.77
N VAL A 428 -5.28 -14.16 4.24
CA VAL A 428 -6.48 -14.50 3.45
C VAL A 428 -7.35 -13.25 3.37
N LEU A 429 -7.34 -12.57 2.22
CA LEU A 429 -8.16 -11.38 1.97
C LEU A 429 -9.26 -11.78 0.99
N THR A 430 -10.51 -11.84 1.45
CA THR A 430 -11.61 -12.34 0.62
C THR A 430 -12.92 -11.62 0.84
N GLY A 431 -13.59 -11.25 -0.26
CA GLY A 431 -14.93 -10.67 -0.20
C GLY A 431 -14.94 -9.26 0.40
N ASN A 432 -13.80 -8.58 0.40
CA ASN A 432 -13.72 -7.16 0.73
C ASN A 432 -13.99 -6.32 -0.53
N GLY A 433 -14.27 -5.03 -0.36
CA GLY A 433 -14.36 -4.10 -1.48
C GLY A 433 -13.08 -4.11 -2.33
N GLN A 434 -11.92 -4.22 -1.69
CA GLN A 434 -10.64 -4.53 -2.33
C GLN A 434 -9.88 -5.60 -1.53
N ASP A 435 -9.69 -6.77 -2.14
CA ASP A 435 -8.89 -7.87 -1.60
C ASP A 435 -7.40 -7.60 -1.86
N GLY A 436 -6.82 -6.70 -1.07
CA GLY A 436 -5.42 -6.27 -1.16
C GLY A 436 -5.16 -5.03 -0.32
N VAL A 437 -4.17 -4.23 -0.72
CA VAL A 437 -3.83 -2.95 -0.06
C VAL A 437 -4.41 -1.79 -0.84
N ARG A 438 -5.39 -1.09 -0.28
CA ARG A 438 -5.89 0.19 -0.82
C ARG A 438 -4.97 1.31 -0.36
N HIS A 439 -4.22 1.90 -1.26
CA HIS A 439 -3.31 2.99 -0.94
C HIS A 439 -4.02 4.33 -1.18
N GLY A 440 -4.07 5.18 -0.16
CA GLY A 440 -4.85 6.42 -0.15
C GLY A 440 -4.37 7.49 -1.14
N GLY A 441 -3.15 7.35 -1.67
CA GLY A 441 -2.56 8.29 -2.62
C GLY A 441 -2.19 9.61 -1.97
N GLY A 442 -1.78 10.59 -2.78
CA GLY A 442 -1.26 11.88 -2.32
C GLY A 442 0.27 11.99 -2.46
N TYR A 443 0.83 12.95 -1.74
CA TYR A 443 2.28 13.22 -1.77
C TYR A 443 3.04 12.22 -0.92
N LEU A 444 3.89 11.45 -1.57
CA LEU A 444 4.87 10.60 -0.92
C LEU A 444 6.16 11.40 -0.72
N GLY A 445 6.32 11.99 0.47
CA GLY A 445 7.48 12.80 0.86
C GLY A 445 8.63 12.01 1.50
N THR A 446 8.45 10.72 1.76
CA THR A 446 9.44 9.78 2.30
C THR A 446 9.46 8.51 1.45
N SER A 447 10.53 7.71 1.52
CA SER A 447 10.58 6.48 0.72
C SER A 447 9.61 5.43 1.24
N GLU A 448 8.98 4.70 0.31
CA GLU A 448 8.03 3.63 0.59
C GLU A 448 8.37 2.38 -0.23
N THR A 449 8.01 1.21 0.27
CA THR A 449 8.18 -0.07 -0.44
C THR A 449 6.86 -0.82 -0.53
N TRP A 450 6.41 -1.07 -1.76
CA TRP A 450 5.28 -1.96 -2.05
C TRP A 450 5.80 -3.39 -2.19
N LYS A 451 5.37 -4.25 -1.27
CA LYS A 451 5.89 -5.60 -1.10
C LYS A 451 5.05 -6.62 -1.87
N SER A 452 5.69 -7.65 -2.39
CA SER A 452 4.98 -8.75 -3.05
C SER A 452 4.56 -9.81 -2.04
N PHE A 453 3.26 -9.95 -1.79
CA PHE A 453 2.71 -10.95 -0.86
C PHE A 453 1.47 -11.70 -1.41
N GLY A 454 1.24 -11.64 -2.73
CA GLY A 454 0.18 -12.39 -3.41
C GLY A 454 -1.13 -11.65 -3.60
N TYR A 455 -1.24 -10.39 -3.15
CA TYR A 455 -2.40 -9.52 -3.39
C TYR A 455 -1.97 -8.19 -4.03
N PRO A 456 -2.88 -7.53 -4.79
CA PRO A 456 -2.58 -6.27 -5.45
C PRO A 456 -2.60 -5.06 -4.50
N TYR A 457 -1.93 -4.00 -4.94
CA TYR A 457 -2.10 -2.64 -4.44
C TYR A 457 -3.15 -1.92 -5.30
N TYR A 458 -4.08 -1.21 -4.68
CA TYR A 458 -5.16 -0.48 -5.34
C TYR A 458 -4.94 1.02 -5.17
N LEU A 459 -4.92 1.75 -6.28
CA LEU A 459 -4.86 3.21 -6.35
C LEU A 459 -6.21 3.72 -6.83
N ILE A 460 -7.16 3.91 -5.91
CA ILE A 460 -8.56 4.24 -6.27
C ILE A 460 -8.93 5.65 -5.81
N ASP A 461 -8.39 6.10 -4.68
CA ASP A 461 -8.76 7.37 -4.05
C ASP A 461 -8.09 8.56 -4.72
N ASN A 462 -6.76 8.56 -4.74
CA ASN A 462 -5.97 9.68 -5.24
C ASN A 462 -4.75 9.19 -6.01
N ALA A 463 -4.24 10.07 -6.89
CA ALA A 463 -2.98 9.87 -7.58
C ALA A 463 -1.82 9.82 -6.58
N VAL A 464 -0.77 9.09 -6.92
CA VAL A 464 0.46 9.01 -6.11
C VAL A 464 1.48 9.99 -6.68
N TYR A 465 1.99 10.89 -5.84
CA TYR A 465 3.01 11.88 -6.21
C TYR A 465 4.30 11.59 -5.45
N VAL A 466 5.27 10.97 -6.10
CA VAL A 466 6.59 10.65 -5.53
C VAL A 466 7.52 11.82 -5.76
N GLN A 467 7.55 12.75 -4.81
CA GLN A 467 8.38 13.95 -4.90
C GLN A 467 8.57 14.64 -3.54
N GLY A 468 9.76 15.19 -3.31
CA GLY A 468 10.03 15.93 -2.08
C GLY A 468 11.50 16.32 -1.92
N ALA A 469 11.79 17.19 -0.95
CA ALA A 469 13.15 17.64 -0.64
C ALA A 469 14.09 16.51 -0.18
N SER A 470 13.53 15.41 0.34
CA SER A 470 14.22 14.19 0.75
C SER A 470 14.61 13.29 -0.44
N ALA A 471 14.18 13.62 -1.67
CA ALA A 471 14.28 12.76 -2.85
C ALA A 471 13.69 11.35 -2.59
N PRO A 472 12.37 11.26 -2.29
CA PRO A 472 11.73 10.00 -1.92
C PRO A 472 11.81 8.97 -3.05
N VAL A 473 11.92 7.70 -2.65
CA VAL A 473 11.97 6.55 -3.56
C VAL A 473 10.75 5.67 -3.32
N LEU A 474 9.91 5.49 -4.35
CA LEU A 474 8.90 4.43 -4.36
C LEU A 474 9.55 3.17 -4.93
N THR A 475 9.75 2.16 -4.08
CA THR A 475 10.24 0.85 -4.49
C THR A 475 9.09 -0.12 -4.64
N ILE A 476 9.00 -0.81 -5.77
CA ILE A 476 7.98 -1.83 -6.04
C ILE A 476 8.69 -3.16 -6.28
N GLU A 477 8.40 -4.15 -5.44
CA GLU A 477 9.03 -5.46 -5.51
C GLU A 477 8.58 -6.29 -6.74
N PRO A 478 9.40 -7.24 -7.22
CA PRO A 478 9.02 -8.15 -8.30
C PRO A 478 7.71 -8.90 -8.03
N GLY A 479 6.82 -8.95 -9.02
CA GLY A 479 5.53 -9.64 -8.95
C GLY A 479 4.41 -8.85 -8.28
N VAL A 480 4.64 -7.60 -7.87
CA VAL A 480 3.57 -6.72 -7.41
C VAL A 480 2.64 -6.38 -8.57
N GLU A 481 1.33 -6.47 -8.30
CA GLU A 481 0.27 -5.97 -9.16
C GLU A 481 -0.29 -4.66 -8.57
N VAL A 482 -0.41 -3.64 -9.40
CA VAL A 482 -0.95 -2.31 -9.08
C VAL A 482 -2.18 -2.08 -9.93
N ARG A 483 -3.33 -1.90 -9.29
CA ARG A 483 -4.64 -1.64 -9.92
C ARG A 483 -5.05 -0.20 -9.73
N ALA A 484 -4.99 0.59 -10.79
CA ALA A 484 -5.40 1.98 -10.82
C ALA A 484 -6.90 2.10 -11.13
N GLY A 485 -7.59 2.94 -10.36
CA GLY A 485 -8.96 3.39 -10.64
C GLY A 485 -9.00 4.47 -11.72
N ASP A 486 -10.21 4.85 -12.10
CA ASP A 486 -10.45 5.78 -13.19
C ASP A 486 -9.76 7.14 -12.97
N GLY A 487 -9.04 7.61 -13.99
CA GLY A 487 -8.34 8.90 -13.97
C GLY A 487 -7.11 8.97 -13.06
N GLN A 488 -6.76 7.90 -12.35
CA GLN A 488 -5.62 7.90 -11.40
C GLN A 488 -4.27 7.89 -12.12
N LEU A 489 -3.21 8.30 -11.40
CA LEU A 489 -1.87 8.53 -11.93
C LEU A 489 -0.80 8.12 -10.91
N ILE A 490 0.32 7.60 -11.39
CA ILE A 490 1.58 7.59 -10.64
C ILE A 490 2.49 8.67 -11.25
N SER A 491 2.68 9.77 -10.52
CA SER A 491 3.54 10.89 -10.90
C SER A 491 4.81 10.87 -10.07
N VAL A 492 5.97 10.93 -10.72
CA VAL A 492 7.27 10.85 -10.06
C VAL A 492 8.10 12.03 -10.50
N GLY A 493 8.69 12.74 -9.54
CA GLY A 493 9.63 13.80 -9.81
C GLY A 493 9.03 15.03 -10.53
N ASP A 494 7.75 15.34 -10.31
CA ASP A 494 7.07 16.47 -10.95
C ASP A 494 7.23 17.75 -10.09
N GLY A 495 8.24 18.55 -10.41
CA GLY A 495 8.56 19.80 -9.70
C GLY A 495 9.55 19.68 -8.54
N ALA A 496 9.82 18.48 -8.02
CA ALA A 496 10.91 18.19 -7.08
C ALA A 496 11.53 16.82 -7.37
N ALA A 497 12.64 16.47 -6.69
CA ALA A 497 13.27 15.17 -6.87
C ALA A 497 12.37 14.03 -6.36
N GLY A 498 12.35 12.92 -7.09
CA GLY A 498 11.63 11.71 -6.72
C GLY A 498 12.02 10.56 -7.65
N THR A 499 11.97 9.31 -7.16
CA THR A 499 12.43 8.15 -7.93
C THR A 499 11.43 7.01 -7.86
N LEU A 500 11.15 6.38 -9.00
CA LEU A 500 10.44 5.11 -9.08
C LEU A 500 11.42 3.98 -9.36
N ASN A 501 11.49 3.02 -8.45
CA ASN A 501 12.28 1.81 -8.58
C ASN A 501 11.35 0.59 -8.71
N ALA A 502 10.88 0.33 -9.92
CA ALA A 502 10.02 -0.79 -10.27
C ALA A 502 10.81 -1.81 -11.11
N ILE A 503 11.56 -2.68 -10.43
CA ILE A 503 12.45 -3.66 -11.06
C ILE A 503 11.90 -5.05 -10.79
N GLY A 504 11.14 -5.60 -11.75
CA GLY A 504 10.65 -6.98 -11.74
C GLY A 504 11.67 -7.98 -12.30
N THR A 505 11.24 -9.24 -12.45
CA THR A 505 11.99 -10.27 -13.19
C THR A 505 11.14 -10.85 -14.32
N ALA A 506 11.74 -11.66 -15.21
CA ALA A 506 11.00 -12.33 -16.28
C ALA A 506 9.92 -13.27 -15.73
N GLU A 507 10.17 -13.92 -14.59
CA GLU A 507 9.26 -14.85 -13.93
C GLU A 507 8.22 -14.12 -13.08
N ARG A 508 8.55 -12.93 -12.59
CA ARG A 508 7.72 -12.11 -11.69
C ARG A 508 7.73 -10.66 -12.16
N PRO A 509 7.10 -10.35 -13.30
CA PRO A 509 7.00 -8.99 -13.78
C PRO A 509 6.12 -8.16 -12.84
N ILE A 510 6.36 -6.85 -12.79
CA ILE A 510 5.47 -5.90 -12.12
C ILE A 510 4.34 -5.55 -13.08
N LEU A 511 3.08 -5.59 -12.63
CA LEU A 511 1.91 -5.27 -13.46
C LEU A 511 1.24 -3.99 -12.98
N PHE A 512 1.14 -2.99 -13.83
CA PHE A 512 0.29 -1.80 -13.64
C PHE A 512 -0.92 -1.91 -14.57
N THR A 513 -2.12 -1.97 -14.00
CA THR A 513 -3.37 -2.27 -14.72
C THR A 513 -4.57 -1.53 -14.11
N THR A 514 -5.77 -1.78 -14.63
CA THR A 514 -7.03 -1.22 -14.12
C THR A 514 -7.61 -2.06 -12.98
N THR A 515 -8.59 -1.53 -12.23
CA THR A 515 -9.25 -2.28 -11.15
C THR A 515 -10.08 -3.48 -11.62
N GLY A 516 -10.51 -3.48 -12.88
CA GLY A 516 -11.29 -4.53 -13.51
C GLY A 516 -10.65 -5.07 -14.78
N THR A 517 -11.45 -5.32 -15.82
CA THR A 517 -10.92 -5.68 -17.13
C THR A 517 -10.09 -4.51 -17.69
N PRO A 518 -8.90 -4.76 -18.28
CA PRO A 518 -8.09 -3.70 -18.88
C PRO A 518 -8.87 -2.94 -19.97
N ILE A 519 -9.04 -1.62 -19.76
CA ILE A 519 -9.69 -0.70 -20.69
C ILE A 519 -8.69 0.40 -21.03
N ALA A 520 -8.46 0.64 -22.32
CA ALA A 520 -7.57 1.69 -22.79
C ALA A 520 -8.05 3.07 -22.32
N GLY A 521 -7.18 3.86 -21.71
CA GLY A 521 -7.49 5.20 -21.23
C GLY A 521 -8.36 5.25 -19.97
N ALA A 522 -8.44 4.15 -19.20
CA ALA A 522 -9.13 4.16 -17.90
C ALA A 522 -8.38 5.03 -16.88
N TRP A 523 -7.05 5.00 -16.89
CA TRP A 523 -6.21 5.79 -16.00
C TRP A 523 -5.14 6.57 -16.78
N GLN A 524 -4.44 7.50 -16.13
CA GLN A 524 -3.48 8.39 -16.80
C GLN A 524 -2.15 7.72 -17.15
N GLY A 525 -1.87 6.54 -16.60
CA GLY A 525 -0.58 5.87 -16.77
C GLY A 525 0.48 6.35 -15.78
N ILE A 526 1.74 6.27 -16.17
CA ILE A 526 2.90 6.64 -15.36
C ILE A 526 3.52 7.92 -15.92
N HIS A 527 3.67 8.95 -15.08
CA HIS A 527 4.34 10.19 -15.42
C HIS A 527 5.69 10.30 -14.71
N LEU A 528 6.76 10.44 -15.49
CA LEU A 528 8.13 10.65 -15.03
C LEU A 528 8.54 12.09 -15.38
N GLY A 529 8.44 12.98 -14.40
CA GLY A 529 8.75 14.40 -14.50
C GLY A 529 10.25 14.70 -14.53
N SER A 530 10.60 15.98 -14.43
CA SER A 530 11.99 16.47 -14.57
C SER A 530 12.92 15.99 -13.46
N GLY A 531 12.40 15.74 -12.26
CA GLY A 531 13.12 15.20 -11.11
C GLY A 531 13.27 13.67 -11.12
N ALA A 532 12.74 12.98 -12.14
CA ALA A 532 12.61 11.51 -12.17
C ALA A 532 13.81 10.78 -12.80
N GLY A 533 14.95 11.45 -13.02
CA GLY A 533 16.09 10.90 -13.77
C GLY A 533 16.70 9.61 -13.21
N GLY A 534 16.55 9.34 -11.91
CA GLY A 534 16.99 8.09 -11.28
C GLY A 534 16.03 6.90 -11.46
N SER A 535 14.88 7.10 -12.09
CA SER A 535 13.81 6.09 -12.14
C SER A 535 14.14 4.94 -13.09
N ARG A 536 13.75 3.73 -12.69
CA ARG A 536 13.95 2.48 -13.43
C ARG A 536 12.64 1.69 -13.44
N LEU A 537 12.16 1.38 -14.64
CA LEU A 537 11.11 0.39 -14.87
C LEU A 537 11.72 -0.76 -15.65
N GLU A 538 11.83 -1.92 -15.01
CA GLU A 538 12.42 -3.11 -15.62
C GLU A 538 11.50 -4.32 -15.43
N HIS A 539 11.30 -5.12 -16.49
CA HIS A 539 10.38 -6.27 -16.46
C HIS A 539 9.00 -5.90 -15.91
N ALA A 540 8.40 -4.86 -16.51
CA ALA A 540 7.12 -4.32 -16.09
C ALA A 540 6.12 -4.31 -17.25
N VAL A 541 4.84 -4.45 -16.92
CA VAL A 541 3.72 -4.32 -17.85
C VAL A 541 2.89 -3.12 -17.43
N VAL A 542 2.62 -2.20 -18.36
CA VAL A 542 1.72 -1.06 -18.17
C VAL A 542 0.55 -1.21 -19.14
N GLU A 543 -0.66 -1.38 -18.61
CA GLU A 543 -1.87 -1.57 -19.42
C GLU A 543 -3.04 -0.67 -19.00
N GLY A 544 -3.84 -0.23 -19.95
CA GLY A 544 -5.04 0.59 -19.71
C GLY A 544 -4.80 2.09 -19.53
N GLY A 545 -3.56 2.57 -19.65
CA GLY A 545 -3.21 3.99 -19.51
C GLY A 545 -3.64 4.88 -20.69
N GLY A 546 -3.46 6.20 -20.55
CA GLY A 546 -3.73 7.18 -21.62
C GLY A 546 -5.00 8.02 -21.46
N TRP A 547 -5.58 8.12 -20.26
CA TRP A 547 -6.70 9.04 -19.99
C TRP A 547 -6.32 10.50 -20.27
N ALA A 548 -7.28 11.35 -20.65
CA ALA A 548 -7.08 12.80 -20.86
C ALA A 548 -5.89 13.16 -21.79
N TYR A 549 -5.73 12.45 -22.92
CA TYR A 549 -4.67 12.70 -23.92
C TYR A 549 -3.23 12.52 -23.39
N THR A 550 -3.07 11.70 -22.34
CA THR A 550 -1.75 11.30 -21.83
C THR A 550 -1.18 10.11 -22.61
N ALA A 551 -0.39 9.26 -21.96
CA ALA A 551 0.21 8.06 -22.52
C ALA A 551 0.25 6.95 -21.47
N GLY A 552 0.48 5.70 -21.87
CA GLY A 552 0.82 4.65 -20.89
C GLY A 552 2.02 5.04 -20.02
N ILE A 553 3.07 5.55 -20.65
CA ILE A 553 4.24 6.13 -19.97
C ILE A 553 4.57 7.49 -20.59
N ARG A 554 4.65 8.53 -19.77
CA ARG A 554 5.01 9.89 -20.16
C ARG A 554 6.31 10.30 -19.49
N VAL A 555 7.30 10.76 -20.25
CA VAL A 555 8.61 11.18 -19.74
C VAL A 555 8.87 12.64 -20.12
N VAL A 556 9.20 13.48 -19.14
CA VAL A 556 9.40 14.93 -19.32
C VAL A 556 10.74 15.35 -18.73
N ALA A 557 11.60 15.98 -19.53
CA ALA A 557 12.87 16.58 -19.10
C ALA A 557 13.78 15.72 -18.20
N SER A 558 13.69 14.39 -18.31
CA SER A 558 14.44 13.42 -17.50
C SER A 558 14.93 12.23 -18.33
N ALA A 559 15.83 11.42 -17.75
CA ALA A 559 16.50 10.31 -18.42
C ALA A 559 16.33 8.95 -17.71
N PRO A 560 15.09 8.47 -17.47
CA PRO A 560 14.85 7.19 -16.82
C PRO A 560 15.25 6.00 -17.71
N VAL A 561 15.35 4.82 -17.10
CA VAL A 561 15.59 3.55 -17.80
C VAL A 561 14.28 2.76 -17.91
N LEU A 562 13.89 2.43 -19.14
CA LEU A 562 12.79 1.50 -19.46
C LEU A 562 13.40 0.27 -20.13
N LYS A 563 13.38 -0.89 -19.47
CA LYS A 563 14.00 -2.11 -19.98
C LYS A 563 13.07 -3.31 -19.84
N ASN A 564 12.87 -4.11 -20.88
CA ASN A 564 11.92 -5.23 -20.82
C ASN A 564 10.52 -4.76 -20.38
N VAL A 565 10.08 -3.58 -20.83
CA VAL A 565 8.79 -3.01 -20.49
C VAL A 565 7.79 -3.32 -21.60
N THR A 566 6.60 -3.82 -21.24
CA THR A 566 5.49 -3.97 -22.17
C THR A 566 4.44 -2.91 -21.89
N VAL A 567 4.19 -2.01 -22.83
CA VAL A 567 3.08 -1.05 -22.76
C VAL A 567 2.01 -1.50 -23.73
N LYS A 568 0.80 -1.79 -23.23
CA LYS A 568 -0.27 -2.33 -24.08
C LYS A 568 -1.66 -1.81 -23.74
N THR A 569 -2.60 -1.91 -24.67
CA THR A 569 -4.00 -1.52 -24.42
C THR A 569 -4.09 -0.09 -23.86
N THR A 570 -3.48 0.87 -24.55
CA THR A 570 -3.44 2.28 -24.10
C THR A 570 -4.26 3.16 -25.05
N HIS A 571 -4.67 4.34 -24.58
CA HIS A 571 -5.39 5.31 -25.40
C HIS A 571 -4.46 6.48 -25.77
N HIS A 572 -4.58 6.98 -26.99
CA HIS A 572 -3.72 7.98 -27.64
C HIS A 572 -2.26 7.55 -27.87
N ARG A 573 -1.49 7.29 -26.82
CA ARG A 573 -0.03 7.05 -26.92
C ARG A 573 0.41 5.92 -25.99
N GLY A 574 1.31 5.07 -26.45
CA GLY A 574 1.95 4.07 -25.60
C GLY A 574 3.01 4.71 -24.72
N ILE A 575 4.08 5.20 -25.35
CA ILE A 575 5.16 5.95 -24.68
C ILE A 575 5.26 7.34 -25.30
N HIS A 576 5.24 8.39 -24.48
CA HIS A 576 5.44 9.77 -24.91
C HIS A 576 6.72 10.34 -24.29
N VAL A 577 7.69 10.66 -25.16
CA VAL A 577 8.96 11.29 -24.79
C VAL A 577 8.88 12.77 -25.12
N GLU A 578 8.76 13.61 -24.10
CA GLU A 578 8.57 15.06 -24.26
C GLU A 578 9.89 15.82 -24.37
N VAL A 579 9.77 17.14 -24.58
CA VAL A 579 10.90 18.06 -24.66
C VAL A 579 11.88 17.88 -23.50
N GLY A 580 13.17 17.83 -23.83
CA GLY A 580 14.26 17.65 -22.86
C GLY A 580 14.38 16.23 -22.28
N ALA A 581 13.45 15.31 -22.56
CA ALA A 581 13.55 13.93 -22.08
C ALA A 581 14.56 13.13 -22.92
N ALA A 582 15.33 12.28 -22.25
CA ALA A 582 16.33 11.40 -22.86
C ALA A 582 16.32 9.98 -22.25
N PRO A 583 15.16 9.28 -22.23
CA PRO A 583 15.07 7.95 -21.65
C PRO A 583 15.87 6.92 -22.46
N ARG A 584 16.35 5.89 -21.77
CA ARG A 584 16.90 4.67 -22.40
C ARG A 584 15.81 3.62 -22.46
N ILE A 585 15.33 3.31 -23.66
CA ILE A 585 14.27 2.32 -23.91
C ILE A 585 14.89 1.11 -24.60
N THR A 586 14.88 -0.04 -23.92
CA THR A 586 15.54 -1.25 -24.43
C THR A 586 14.67 -2.48 -24.22
N ASP A 587 14.70 -3.43 -25.16
CA ASP A 587 14.00 -4.72 -25.03
C ASP A 587 12.50 -4.60 -24.75
N SER A 588 11.88 -3.50 -25.18
CA SER A 588 10.53 -3.13 -24.78
C SER A 588 9.55 -3.39 -25.91
N THR A 589 8.27 -3.53 -25.58
CA THR A 589 7.18 -3.71 -26.56
C THR A 589 6.09 -2.70 -26.30
N VAL A 590 5.61 -2.06 -27.36
CA VAL A 590 4.46 -1.16 -27.32
C VAL A 590 3.41 -1.66 -28.32
N THR A 591 2.22 -2.00 -27.83
CA THR A 591 1.20 -2.66 -28.66
C THR A 591 -0.23 -2.26 -28.33
N GLY A 592 -1.11 -2.28 -29.33
CA GLY A 592 -2.54 -2.04 -29.14
C GLY A 592 -2.86 -0.66 -28.56
N THR A 593 -2.13 0.39 -28.93
CA THR A 593 -2.61 1.75 -28.71
C THR A 593 -3.87 2.00 -29.55
N THR A 594 -4.81 2.76 -28.99
CA THR A 594 -6.09 3.11 -29.62
C THR A 594 -6.31 4.62 -29.60
N GLY A 595 -7.41 5.09 -30.22
CA GLY A 595 -7.80 6.51 -30.24
C GLY A 595 -7.30 7.25 -31.48
N GLY A 596 -7.60 8.55 -31.56
CA GLY A 596 -7.36 9.37 -32.76
C GLY A 596 -5.88 9.62 -33.10
N ASP A 597 -5.00 9.55 -32.09
CA ASP A 597 -3.54 9.56 -32.29
C ASP A 597 -3.05 8.12 -32.49
N GLY A 598 -3.35 7.24 -31.54
CA GLY A 598 -3.08 5.79 -31.65
C GLY A 598 -1.61 5.44 -31.79
N THR A 599 -0.68 6.35 -31.47
CA THR A 599 0.75 6.19 -31.72
C THR A 599 1.37 5.22 -30.70
N GLY A 600 2.24 4.33 -31.15
CA GLY A 600 3.05 3.50 -30.24
C GLY A 600 4.00 4.37 -29.41
N ILE A 601 5.01 4.95 -30.06
CA ILE A 601 6.00 5.82 -29.41
C ILE A 601 5.99 7.22 -30.04
N HIS A 602 5.69 8.24 -29.24
CA HIS A 602 5.68 9.64 -29.66
C HIS A 602 6.95 10.36 -29.17
N LEU A 603 7.71 10.94 -30.10
CA LEU A 603 8.98 11.63 -29.84
C LEU A 603 8.82 13.13 -30.14
N ALA A 604 8.65 13.93 -29.10
CA ALA A 604 8.45 15.37 -29.23
C ALA A 604 9.74 16.09 -29.66
N SER A 605 9.56 17.30 -30.21
CA SER A 605 10.68 18.20 -30.54
C SER A 605 11.59 18.45 -29.33
N GLY A 606 12.91 18.37 -29.54
CA GLY A 606 13.91 18.60 -28.48
C GLY A 606 14.13 17.43 -27.52
N SER A 607 13.44 16.30 -27.68
CA SER A 607 13.76 15.04 -26.99
C SER A 607 14.99 14.34 -27.59
N ALA A 608 15.60 13.41 -26.84
CA ALA A 608 16.78 12.67 -27.26
C ALA A 608 16.84 11.26 -26.64
N ALA A 609 15.84 10.43 -26.88
CA ALA A 609 15.82 9.06 -26.38
C ALA A 609 16.89 8.17 -27.07
N ARG A 610 17.22 7.05 -26.42
CA ARG A 610 17.94 5.92 -27.04
C ARG A 610 17.02 4.72 -27.03
N ILE A 611 16.57 4.28 -28.21
CA ILE A 611 15.63 3.18 -28.36
C ILE A 611 16.31 2.03 -29.10
N GLU A 612 16.46 0.90 -28.40
CA GLU A 612 17.13 -0.28 -28.95
C GLU A 612 16.31 -1.55 -28.71
N ARG A 613 16.33 -2.50 -29.66
CA ARG A 613 15.68 -3.82 -29.51
C ARG A 613 14.22 -3.71 -29.04
N THR A 614 13.50 -2.72 -29.56
CA THR A 614 12.14 -2.37 -29.11
C THR A 614 11.15 -2.60 -30.25
N THR A 615 10.01 -3.18 -29.92
CA THR A 615 8.92 -3.46 -30.86
C THR A 615 7.79 -2.46 -30.66
N SER A 616 7.27 -1.90 -31.75
CA SER A 616 6.03 -1.14 -31.80
C SER A 616 5.12 -1.78 -32.84
N ASP A 617 4.09 -2.50 -32.38
CA ASP A 617 3.22 -3.30 -33.23
C ASP A 617 1.73 -3.13 -32.96
N GLY A 618 0.88 -3.40 -33.96
CA GLY A 618 -0.57 -3.50 -33.78
C GLY A 618 -1.28 -2.25 -33.24
N ASN A 619 -0.65 -1.07 -33.32
CA ASN A 619 -1.20 0.18 -32.81
C ASN A 619 -2.16 0.81 -33.83
N SER A 620 -3.22 1.51 -33.43
CA SER A 620 -4.20 2.06 -34.38
C SER A 620 -3.64 3.21 -35.23
N GLY A 621 -2.61 3.90 -34.74
CA GLY A 621 -1.90 4.99 -35.43
C GLY A 621 -0.53 4.55 -35.93
N ALA A 622 0.45 5.46 -35.90
CA ALA A 622 1.81 5.14 -36.33
C ALA A 622 2.59 4.35 -35.28
N GLY A 623 3.55 3.52 -35.70
CA GLY A 623 4.45 2.83 -34.78
C GLY A 623 5.31 3.80 -33.99
N ILE A 624 5.93 4.75 -34.69
CA ILE A 624 6.67 5.88 -34.12
C ILE A 624 6.28 7.17 -34.83
N VAL A 625 6.04 8.23 -34.06
CA VAL A 625 5.95 9.60 -34.57
C VAL A 625 7.14 10.41 -34.05
N ASN A 626 7.78 11.18 -34.94
CA ASN A 626 8.90 12.05 -34.62
C ASN A 626 8.61 13.51 -35.04
N GLU A 627 8.67 14.43 -34.09
CA GLU A 627 8.38 15.87 -34.27
C GLU A 627 9.63 16.76 -34.18
N GLY A 628 10.82 16.21 -34.45
CA GLY A 628 12.09 16.94 -34.32
C GLY A 628 12.94 16.46 -33.14
N SER A 629 12.79 15.19 -32.76
CA SER A 629 13.65 14.52 -31.79
C SER A 629 15.03 14.23 -32.37
N ARG A 630 16.03 14.17 -31.48
CA ARG A 630 17.40 13.67 -31.79
C ARG A 630 17.57 12.21 -31.36
N THR A 631 16.47 11.47 -31.28
CA THR A 631 16.46 10.08 -30.81
C THR A 631 17.28 9.17 -31.72
N SER A 632 18.00 8.22 -31.12
CA SER A 632 18.64 7.12 -31.85
C SER A 632 17.73 5.89 -31.85
N LEU A 633 17.44 5.35 -33.04
CA LEU A 633 16.62 4.15 -33.23
C LEU A 633 17.46 3.04 -33.86
N ARG A 634 17.66 1.94 -33.12
CA ARG A 634 18.43 0.79 -33.63
C ARG A 634 17.80 -0.54 -33.25
N PHE A 635 17.77 -1.52 -34.16
CA PHE A 635 17.10 -2.80 -33.89
C PHE A 635 15.64 -2.64 -33.46
N VAL A 636 14.96 -1.63 -34.02
CA VAL A 636 13.54 -1.36 -33.75
C VAL A 636 12.68 -2.16 -34.74
N THR A 637 11.63 -2.79 -34.23
CA THR A 637 10.63 -3.49 -35.06
C THR A 637 9.35 -2.68 -35.11
N LEU A 638 8.91 -2.29 -36.31
CA LEU A 638 7.66 -1.58 -36.57
C LEU A 638 6.76 -2.48 -37.42
N ALA A 639 5.76 -3.11 -36.81
CA ALA A 639 4.96 -4.14 -37.49
C ALA A 639 3.45 -3.96 -37.34
N GLY A 640 2.68 -3.98 -38.44
CA GLY A 640 1.22 -4.11 -38.36
C GLY A 640 0.44 -2.98 -37.66
N ASN A 641 0.98 -1.76 -37.60
CA ASN A 641 0.26 -0.59 -37.12
C ASN A 641 -0.71 -0.07 -38.19
N GLY A 642 -1.82 0.51 -37.76
CA GLY A 642 -2.90 0.99 -38.61
C GLY A 642 -2.52 2.23 -39.45
N GLY A 643 -1.51 2.99 -39.01
CA GLY A 643 -0.92 4.13 -39.71
C GLY A 643 0.41 3.81 -40.40
N ASP A 644 1.37 4.73 -40.30
CA ASP A 644 2.72 4.56 -40.85
C ASP A 644 3.61 3.78 -39.85
N GLY A 645 4.66 3.12 -40.33
CA GLY A 645 5.68 2.52 -39.45
C GLY A 645 6.38 3.61 -38.64
N LEU A 646 7.10 4.49 -39.34
CA LEU A 646 7.67 5.73 -38.81
C LEU A 646 7.07 6.92 -39.56
N TRP A 647 6.51 7.88 -38.81
CA TRP A 647 6.11 9.18 -39.34
C TRP A 647 6.98 10.29 -38.75
N SER A 648 7.84 10.88 -39.57
CA SER A 648 8.66 12.05 -39.20
C SER A 648 8.02 13.32 -39.76
N THR A 649 7.63 14.25 -38.89
CA THR A 649 7.10 15.57 -39.29
C THR A 649 8.18 16.65 -39.30
N ALA A 650 9.25 16.47 -38.52
CA ALA A 650 10.42 17.33 -38.50
C ALA A 650 11.68 16.59 -38.02
N GLY A 651 12.84 17.05 -38.46
CA GLY A 651 14.16 16.59 -37.99
C GLY A 651 14.78 15.48 -38.84
N ALA A 652 16.10 15.35 -38.75
CA ALA A 652 16.86 14.26 -39.37
C ALA A 652 16.94 13.09 -38.39
N LEU A 653 16.04 12.11 -38.54
CA LEU A 653 16.02 10.90 -37.72
C LEU A 653 16.73 9.75 -38.45
N SER A 654 17.44 8.91 -37.70
CA SER A 654 18.02 7.67 -38.22
C SER A 654 17.35 6.45 -37.59
N LEU A 655 16.87 5.55 -38.44
CA LEU A 655 16.30 4.26 -38.12
C LEU A 655 17.17 3.19 -38.79
N ARG A 656 17.93 2.42 -38.00
CA ARG A 656 18.88 1.41 -38.52
C ARG A 656 18.73 0.03 -37.91
N ASP A 657 19.20 -0.98 -38.64
CA ASP A 657 19.26 -2.38 -38.23
C ASP A 657 17.92 -2.97 -37.75
N GLY A 658 16.80 -2.46 -38.25
CA GLY A 658 15.46 -2.79 -37.75
C GLY A 658 14.61 -3.62 -38.73
N VAL A 659 13.33 -3.77 -38.37
CA VAL A 659 12.31 -4.41 -39.19
C VAL A 659 11.14 -3.45 -39.37
N VAL A 660 10.68 -3.24 -40.60
CA VAL A 660 9.49 -2.42 -40.87
C VAL A 660 8.57 -3.15 -41.84
N THR A 661 7.39 -3.58 -41.39
CA THR A 661 6.48 -4.40 -42.19
C THR A 661 4.99 -4.17 -41.87
N GLY A 662 4.11 -4.43 -42.83
CA GLY A 662 2.66 -4.52 -42.58
C GLY A 662 1.95 -3.20 -42.21
N GLN A 663 2.48 -2.06 -42.62
CA GLN A 663 1.97 -0.71 -42.34
C GLN A 663 1.31 -0.10 -43.59
N GLN A 664 0.66 1.06 -43.46
CA GLN A 664 0.22 1.85 -44.63
C GLN A 664 1.43 2.36 -45.45
N ALA A 665 2.25 3.24 -44.87
CA ALA A 665 3.57 3.56 -45.38
C ALA A 665 4.64 3.03 -44.40
N PRO A 666 5.71 2.36 -44.87
CA PRO A 666 6.78 1.92 -43.98
C PRO A 666 7.45 3.10 -43.27
N VAL A 667 7.79 4.15 -44.02
CA VAL A 667 8.31 5.42 -43.51
C VAL A 667 7.69 6.57 -44.29
N ARG A 668 7.16 7.55 -43.55
CA ARG A 668 6.72 8.84 -44.07
C ARG A 668 7.58 9.95 -43.49
N ASN A 669 8.19 10.74 -44.37
CA ASN A 669 8.84 11.99 -44.01
C ASN A 669 8.03 13.17 -44.58
N SER A 670 7.37 13.92 -43.70
CA SER A 670 6.60 15.12 -44.02
C SER A 670 7.37 16.42 -43.74
N ASP A 671 8.67 16.33 -43.45
CA ASP A 671 9.50 17.50 -43.16
C ASP A 671 9.61 18.43 -44.36
N THR A 672 9.36 19.72 -44.13
CA THR A 672 9.39 20.77 -45.16
C THR A 672 10.73 21.49 -45.25
N GLN A 673 11.68 21.21 -44.34
CA GLN A 673 13.02 21.81 -44.30
C GLN A 673 14.06 20.96 -45.03
N ASP A 674 13.66 20.17 -46.02
CA ASP A 674 14.55 19.43 -46.92
C ASP A 674 15.46 18.37 -46.29
N ARG A 675 15.26 18.06 -45.00
CA ARG A 675 15.97 17.01 -44.25
C ARG A 675 15.51 15.61 -44.67
N THR A 676 16.45 14.68 -44.72
CA THR A 676 16.20 13.28 -45.10
C THR A 676 16.15 12.39 -43.87
N VAL A 677 15.19 11.45 -43.83
CA VAL A 677 15.18 10.35 -42.85
C VAL A 677 16.11 9.25 -43.35
N ASP A 678 17.09 8.88 -42.53
CA ASP A 678 18.01 7.78 -42.82
C ASP A 678 17.42 6.46 -42.33
N ALA A 679 16.77 5.74 -43.23
CA ALA A 679 16.19 4.42 -43.03
C ALA A 679 17.00 3.32 -43.75
N ARG A 680 18.31 3.53 -43.93
CA ARG A 680 19.20 2.50 -44.46
C ARG A 680 19.33 1.34 -43.47
N GLN A 681 19.77 0.20 -43.98
CA GLN A 681 20.01 -1.02 -43.20
C GLN A 681 18.74 -1.49 -42.47
N GLN A 682 17.58 -1.39 -43.12
CA GLN A 682 16.30 -1.90 -42.62
C GLN A 682 15.90 -3.17 -43.35
N TRP A 683 15.26 -4.10 -42.63
CA TRP A 683 14.54 -5.21 -43.23
C TRP A 683 13.08 -4.82 -43.50
N TRP A 684 12.69 -4.81 -44.78
CA TRP A 684 11.36 -4.36 -45.22
C TRP A 684 10.35 -5.49 -45.41
N GLY A 685 10.64 -6.68 -44.88
CA GLY A 685 9.84 -7.89 -45.12
C GLY A 685 10.14 -8.59 -46.45
N SER A 686 10.97 -7.99 -47.31
CA SER A 686 11.41 -8.55 -48.59
C SER A 686 12.85 -8.17 -48.91
N ALA A 687 13.56 -9.08 -49.58
CA ALA A 687 14.92 -8.85 -50.07
C ALA A 687 14.99 -7.85 -51.23
N ASP A 688 13.85 -7.51 -51.86
CA ASP A 688 13.78 -6.53 -52.96
C ASP A 688 13.80 -5.06 -52.50
N GLY A 689 13.67 -4.84 -51.18
CA GLY A 689 13.71 -3.51 -50.57
C GLY A 689 12.34 -2.93 -50.25
N PRO A 690 12.29 -1.66 -49.84
CA PRO A 690 11.05 -1.01 -49.45
C PRO A 690 10.16 -0.70 -50.67
N MET A 691 8.85 -0.74 -50.46
CA MET A 691 7.86 -0.11 -51.34
C MET A 691 7.02 0.87 -50.53
N GLY A 692 6.53 1.94 -51.17
CA GLY A 692 5.59 2.88 -50.53
C GLY A 692 6.23 3.84 -49.52
N LEU A 693 7.53 4.12 -49.61
CA LEU A 693 8.14 5.23 -48.87
C LEU A 693 7.54 6.57 -49.32
N VAL A 694 7.32 7.49 -48.38
CA VAL A 694 6.75 8.81 -48.67
C VAL A 694 7.70 9.91 -48.22
N GLY A 695 7.99 10.86 -49.10
CA GLY A 695 8.89 11.99 -48.83
C GLY A 695 10.37 11.63 -48.97
N ARG A 696 11.25 12.46 -48.41
CA ARG A 696 12.72 12.27 -48.51
C ARG A 696 13.19 11.22 -47.50
N VAL A 697 13.30 9.98 -47.95
CA VAL A 697 13.76 8.84 -47.15
C VAL A 697 14.87 8.12 -47.90
N GLU A 698 16.06 8.00 -47.30
CA GLU A 698 17.11 7.14 -47.82
C GLU A 698 16.95 5.74 -47.23
N ALA A 699 16.80 4.73 -48.09
CA ALA A 699 16.68 3.33 -47.67
C ALA A 699 17.69 2.39 -48.34
N ASP A 700 18.46 2.87 -49.32
CA ASP A 700 19.51 2.08 -49.95
C ASP A 700 20.84 2.31 -49.21
N PRO A 701 21.63 1.29 -48.84
CA PRO A 701 21.29 -0.13 -48.94
C PRO A 701 20.34 -0.55 -47.82
N TRP A 702 19.49 -1.55 -48.11
CA TRP A 702 18.59 -2.20 -47.15
C TRP A 702 19.13 -3.58 -46.75
N LEU A 703 18.51 -4.24 -45.77
CA LEU A 703 18.87 -5.61 -45.40
C LEU A 703 18.17 -6.61 -46.33
N GLY A 704 18.86 -7.64 -46.78
CA GLY A 704 18.31 -8.75 -47.58
C GLY A 704 17.72 -9.90 -46.74
N ALA A 705 17.82 -9.82 -45.41
CA ALA A 705 17.19 -10.72 -44.45
C ALA A 705 16.88 -9.96 -43.15
N PRO A 706 16.09 -10.53 -42.21
CA PRO A 706 15.88 -9.95 -40.89
C PRO A 706 17.21 -9.64 -40.16
N PRO A 707 17.27 -8.56 -39.35
CA PRO A 707 18.50 -8.10 -38.70
C PRO A 707 19.06 -9.13 -37.72
N THR A 708 20.38 -9.10 -37.54
CA THR A 708 21.15 -10.00 -36.68
C THR A 708 21.86 -9.24 -35.57
N PRO A 709 21.19 -8.90 -34.44
CA PRO A 709 21.76 -8.00 -33.43
C PRO A 709 23.11 -8.43 -32.83
N ALA A 710 23.40 -9.73 -32.84
CA ALA A 710 24.66 -10.27 -32.33
C ALA A 710 25.88 -9.93 -33.21
N PHE A 711 25.67 -9.60 -34.49
CA PHE A 711 26.70 -9.17 -35.44
C PHE A 711 26.03 -8.45 -36.62
N ALA A 712 26.11 -7.12 -36.66
CA ALA A 712 25.50 -6.27 -37.68
C ALA A 712 26.57 -5.37 -38.32
N VAL A 713 26.49 -5.14 -39.63
CA VAL A 713 27.43 -4.28 -40.36
C VAL A 713 27.33 -2.84 -39.83
N THR A 714 28.44 -2.31 -39.31
CA THR A 714 28.48 -0.99 -38.64
C THR A 714 28.16 0.14 -39.61
N SER A 715 28.72 0.09 -40.82
CA SER A 715 28.40 1.03 -41.89
C SER A 715 28.73 0.46 -43.26
N LEU A 716 28.00 0.92 -44.27
CA LEU A 716 28.29 0.73 -45.69
C LEU A 716 28.06 2.07 -46.40
N ASP A 717 29.17 2.72 -46.73
CA ASP A 717 29.18 3.99 -47.44
C ASP A 717 29.43 3.72 -48.92
N VAL A 718 28.54 4.23 -49.76
CA VAL A 718 28.59 4.07 -51.22
C VAL A 718 28.83 5.45 -51.82
N SER A 719 29.95 5.63 -52.52
CA SER A 719 30.34 6.95 -53.03
C SER A 719 29.39 7.48 -54.10
N THR A 720 28.76 6.61 -54.90
CA THR A 720 27.80 7.02 -55.92
C THR A 720 26.79 5.93 -56.22
N ARG A 721 25.60 6.33 -56.66
CA ARG A 721 24.53 5.40 -57.08
C ARG A 721 24.49 5.19 -58.59
N ALA A 722 25.15 6.03 -59.37
CA ALA A 722 25.15 5.95 -60.82
C ALA A 722 26.46 6.48 -61.39
N PHE A 723 27.09 5.73 -62.30
CA PHE A 723 28.33 6.18 -62.94
C PHE A 723 28.52 5.59 -64.34
N SER A 724 29.38 6.21 -65.14
CA SER A 724 29.75 5.70 -66.46
C SER A 724 30.82 4.61 -66.36
N PRO A 725 30.56 3.38 -66.84
CA PRO A 725 31.52 2.27 -66.76
C PRO A 725 32.85 2.58 -67.45
N SER A 726 33.93 2.01 -66.93
CA SER A 726 35.35 2.15 -67.37
C SER A 726 35.97 3.55 -67.24
N THR A 727 35.16 4.61 -67.23
CA THR A 727 35.63 6.01 -67.16
C THR A 727 35.45 6.63 -65.78
N SER A 728 34.70 5.98 -64.91
CA SER A 728 34.41 6.39 -63.53
C SER A 728 34.30 5.13 -62.66
N SER A 729 34.01 5.29 -61.37
CA SER A 729 33.89 4.16 -60.46
C SER A 729 33.02 4.49 -59.25
N VAL A 730 32.46 3.44 -58.65
CA VAL A 730 31.89 3.49 -57.32
C VAL A 730 32.87 2.91 -56.30
N ARG A 731 32.92 3.54 -55.13
CA ARG A 731 33.69 3.11 -53.97
C ARG A 731 32.74 2.70 -52.85
N PHE A 732 33.00 1.54 -52.27
CA PHE A 732 32.30 0.99 -51.12
C PHE A 732 33.24 0.98 -49.93
N ASP A 733 32.91 1.71 -48.86
CA ASP A 733 33.60 1.59 -47.59
C ASP A 733 32.71 0.88 -46.60
N VAL A 734 33.23 -0.18 -46.00
CA VAL A 734 32.50 -1.03 -45.09
C VAL A 734 33.22 -1.06 -43.77
N ALA A 735 32.46 -0.97 -42.67
CA ALA A 735 32.97 -1.21 -41.33
C ALA A 735 32.17 -2.30 -40.62
N PHE A 736 32.88 -3.11 -39.85
CA PHE A 736 32.33 -4.21 -39.06
C PHE A 736 32.65 -4.02 -37.57
N PRO A 737 31.84 -4.57 -36.65
CA PRO A 737 32.07 -4.43 -35.22
C PRO A 737 33.32 -5.21 -34.73
N SER A 738 33.76 -6.20 -35.51
CA SER A 738 34.92 -7.08 -35.27
C SER A 738 35.49 -7.52 -36.63
N VAL A 739 36.62 -8.25 -36.65
CA VAL A 739 37.17 -8.79 -37.90
C VAL A 739 36.14 -9.69 -38.55
N ALA A 740 35.76 -9.37 -39.79
CA ALA A 740 34.75 -10.09 -40.54
C ALA A 740 35.36 -10.74 -41.79
N ARG A 741 34.91 -11.95 -42.13
CA ARG A 741 35.02 -12.50 -43.49
C ARG A 741 33.86 -11.96 -44.30
N TRP A 742 34.14 -11.30 -45.41
CA TRP A 742 33.12 -10.61 -46.20
C TRP A 742 33.21 -10.91 -47.70
N VAL A 743 32.06 -10.84 -48.36
CA VAL A 743 31.90 -10.98 -49.81
C VAL A 743 30.97 -9.87 -50.30
N LEU A 744 31.45 -9.06 -51.25
CA LEU A 744 30.63 -8.11 -52.00
C LEU A 744 30.41 -8.65 -53.42
N GLY A 745 29.20 -9.11 -53.70
CA GLY A 745 28.77 -9.51 -55.04
C GLY A 745 28.00 -8.40 -55.75
N LEU A 746 28.22 -8.27 -57.05
CA LEU A 746 27.49 -7.38 -57.95
C LEU A 746 26.77 -8.23 -58.99
N PHE A 747 25.46 -8.05 -59.10
CA PHE A 747 24.58 -8.88 -59.91
C PHE A 747 23.92 -8.03 -60.99
N GLY A 748 23.91 -8.55 -62.22
CA GLY A 748 23.28 -7.90 -63.37
C GLY A 748 21.75 -7.85 -63.27
N PRO A 749 21.09 -7.14 -64.19
CA PRO A 749 19.62 -7.06 -64.24
C PRO A 749 18.90 -8.41 -64.37
N ASP A 750 19.59 -9.42 -64.92
CA ASP A 750 19.13 -10.80 -65.08
C ASP A 750 19.35 -11.67 -63.81
N GLY A 751 19.97 -11.10 -62.77
CA GLY A 751 20.31 -11.78 -61.53
C GLY A 751 21.62 -12.58 -61.58
N ALA A 752 22.34 -12.58 -62.71
CA ALA A 752 23.63 -13.25 -62.81
C ALA A 752 24.73 -12.46 -62.08
N GLU A 753 25.68 -13.16 -61.44
CA GLU A 753 26.84 -12.52 -60.80
C GLU A 753 27.76 -11.91 -61.88
N ALA A 754 27.85 -10.57 -61.90
CA ALA A 754 28.66 -9.82 -62.85
C ALA A 754 30.10 -9.62 -62.35
N ARG A 755 30.27 -9.41 -61.03
CA ARG A 755 31.56 -9.19 -60.37
C ARG A 755 31.49 -9.58 -58.90
N ARG A 756 32.61 -10.03 -58.33
CA ARG A 756 32.72 -10.39 -56.92
C ARG A 756 34.03 -9.93 -56.31
N PHE A 757 33.96 -9.45 -55.08
CA PHE A 757 35.08 -9.10 -54.22
C PHE A 757 34.92 -9.84 -52.88
N ALA A 758 36.04 -10.19 -52.25
CA ALA A 758 36.02 -10.85 -50.95
C ALA A 758 37.28 -10.50 -50.16
N GLY A 759 37.19 -10.56 -48.83
CA GLY A 759 38.32 -10.29 -47.96
C GLY A 759 38.03 -10.56 -46.48
N THR A 760 38.99 -10.18 -45.65
CA THR A 760 38.94 -10.24 -44.19
C THR A 760 39.37 -8.91 -43.60
N GLY A 761 38.67 -8.40 -42.60
CA GLY A 761 39.10 -7.19 -41.90
C GLY A 761 38.01 -6.56 -41.04
N HIS A 762 38.40 -5.56 -40.24
CA HIS A 762 37.48 -4.67 -39.53
C HIS A 762 36.86 -3.62 -40.45
N VAL A 763 37.61 -3.21 -41.46
CA VAL A 763 37.19 -2.26 -42.50
C VAL A 763 37.59 -2.82 -43.87
N ALA A 764 36.84 -2.44 -44.90
CA ALA A 764 37.15 -2.77 -46.28
C ALA A 764 36.79 -1.60 -47.19
N THR A 765 37.67 -1.27 -48.14
CA THR A 765 37.38 -0.33 -49.24
C THR A 765 37.48 -1.09 -50.55
N VAL A 766 36.39 -1.10 -51.32
CA VAL A 766 36.31 -1.77 -52.63
C VAL A 766 35.92 -0.74 -53.68
N THR A 767 36.66 -0.69 -54.79
CA THR A 767 36.32 0.15 -55.94
C THR A 767 35.89 -0.72 -57.11
N TRP A 768 34.80 -0.34 -57.77
CA TRP A 768 34.31 -1.00 -58.98
C TRP A 768 34.10 0.02 -60.08
N ASP A 769 34.71 -0.24 -61.23
CA ASP A 769 34.70 0.60 -62.43
C ASP A 769 33.64 0.17 -63.46
N GLY A 770 32.68 -0.69 -63.09
CA GLY A 770 31.65 -1.15 -64.00
C GLY A 770 32.12 -2.25 -64.96
N THR A 771 33.27 -2.89 -64.69
CA THR A 771 33.77 -4.03 -65.48
C THR A 771 33.37 -5.38 -64.88
N GLY A 772 33.17 -6.37 -65.75
CA GLY A 772 32.87 -7.75 -65.37
C GLY A 772 34.12 -8.53 -64.95
N ALA A 773 33.97 -9.82 -64.63
CA ALA A 773 35.10 -10.69 -64.26
C ALA A 773 36.21 -10.76 -65.33
N SER A 774 35.85 -10.64 -66.62
CA SER A 774 36.80 -10.63 -67.75
C SER A 774 37.50 -9.28 -67.98
N GLY A 775 37.15 -8.24 -67.22
CA GLY A 775 37.65 -6.86 -67.42
C GLY A 775 36.93 -6.08 -68.54
N ALA A 776 35.94 -6.67 -69.21
CA ALA A 776 35.09 -5.96 -70.17
C ALA A 776 34.09 -5.04 -69.47
N ALA A 777 33.82 -3.86 -70.06
CA ALA A 777 32.76 -2.97 -69.60
C ALA A 777 31.40 -3.68 -69.65
N LEU A 778 30.65 -3.57 -68.57
CA LEU A 778 29.30 -4.11 -68.49
C LEU A 778 28.29 -3.15 -69.12
N ALA A 779 27.16 -3.70 -69.56
CA ALA A 779 26.12 -2.91 -70.22
C ALA A 779 25.42 -1.96 -69.24
N ASP A 780 24.94 -0.82 -69.77
CA ASP A 780 24.12 0.14 -69.04
C ASP A 780 22.88 -0.56 -68.44
N GLY A 781 22.53 -0.19 -67.21
CA GLY A 781 21.44 -0.79 -66.45
C GLY A 781 21.66 -0.75 -64.94
N GLU A 782 20.63 -1.18 -64.21
CA GLU A 782 20.65 -1.27 -62.75
C GLU A 782 21.28 -2.61 -62.31
N TYR A 783 22.35 -2.53 -61.53
CA TYR A 783 23.01 -3.67 -60.91
C TYR A 783 22.67 -3.71 -59.42
N ARG A 784 22.51 -4.94 -58.89
CA ARG A 784 22.25 -5.17 -57.47
C ARG A 784 23.55 -5.52 -56.77
N MET A 785 23.91 -4.79 -55.72
CA MET A 785 24.98 -5.17 -54.82
C MET A 785 24.44 -6.04 -53.67
N ARG A 786 25.24 -7.00 -53.21
CA ARG A 786 24.98 -7.80 -52.02
C ARG A 786 26.26 -7.99 -51.23
N LEU A 787 26.30 -7.42 -50.03
CA LEU A 787 27.37 -7.61 -49.07
C LEU A 787 26.94 -8.66 -48.04
N GLU A 788 27.70 -9.75 -47.97
CA GLU A 788 27.60 -10.76 -46.93
C GLU A 788 28.82 -10.68 -46.02
N ALA A 789 28.62 -10.83 -44.72
CA ALA A 789 29.72 -10.84 -43.76
C ALA A 789 29.43 -11.79 -42.61
N ALA A 790 30.48 -12.40 -42.07
CA ALA A 790 30.41 -13.18 -40.84
C ALA A 790 31.61 -12.84 -39.95
N ASP A 791 31.37 -12.75 -38.65
CA ASP A 791 32.41 -12.59 -37.64
C ASP A 791 33.41 -13.74 -37.77
N GLU A 792 34.70 -13.42 -37.88
CA GLU A 792 35.73 -14.41 -38.15
C GLU A 792 35.91 -15.41 -36.99
N THR A 793 35.67 -14.98 -35.76
CA THR A 793 35.92 -15.80 -34.56
C THR A 793 34.71 -16.65 -34.19
N THR A 794 33.52 -16.06 -34.25
CA THR A 794 32.26 -16.67 -33.81
C THR A 794 31.44 -17.26 -34.94
N SER A 795 31.82 -17.00 -36.20
CA SER A 795 31.07 -17.40 -37.41
C SER A 795 29.63 -16.89 -37.46
N ARG A 796 29.28 -15.88 -36.65
CA ARG A 796 27.96 -15.24 -36.66
C ARG A 796 27.82 -14.42 -37.94
N ALA A 797 26.85 -14.76 -38.77
CA ALA A 797 26.56 -14.03 -40.00
C ALA A 797 25.80 -12.72 -39.71
N ALA A 798 26.14 -11.66 -40.44
CA ALA A 798 25.36 -10.46 -40.53
C ALA A 798 24.22 -10.67 -41.53
N ALA A 799 23.08 -10.02 -41.29
CA ALA A 799 22.07 -9.83 -42.32
C ALA A 799 22.72 -9.17 -43.56
N PRO A 800 22.53 -9.74 -44.77
CA PRO A 800 23.20 -9.22 -45.95
C PRO A 800 22.71 -7.81 -46.26
N LEU A 801 23.61 -6.90 -46.67
CA LEU A 801 23.19 -5.60 -47.19
C LEU A 801 22.99 -5.69 -48.69
N VAL A 802 21.87 -5.15 -49.16
CA VAL A 802 21.47 -5.14 -50.57
C VAL A 802 21.25 -3.69 -50.99
N GLY A 803 21.73 -3.32 -52.17
CA GLY A 803 21.60 -1.97 -52.70
C GLY A 803 21.65 -1.96 -54.22
N ARG A 804 21.44 -0.80 -54.83
CA ARG A 804 21.40 -0.61 -56.29
C ARG A 804 22.50 0.33 -56.75
N ILE A 805 23.06 0.02 -57.92
CA ILE A 805 24.05 0.81 -58.62
C ILE A 805 23.72 0.83 -60.10
N ALA A 806 23.53 2.01 -60.68
CA ALA A 806 23.27 2.20 -62.09
C ALA A 806 24.58 2.35 -62.89
N LEU A 807 24.70 1.63 -63.99
CA LEU A 807 25.67 1.95 -65.04
C LEU A 807 24.96 2.77 -66.13
N ASP A 808 25.48 3.96 -66.41
CA ASP A 808 25.03 4.82 -67.52
C ASP A 808 26.26 5.44 -68.20
N GLY A 809 26.67 4.87 -69.33
CA GLY A 809 27.82 5.30 -70.14
C GLY A 809 27.74 6.72 -70.69
N SER A 810 26.62 7.41 -70.54
CA SER A 810 26.47 8.81 -70.95
C SER A 810 26.61 9.82 -69.80
N LEU A 811 26.79 9.36 -68.56
CA LEU A 811 27.16 10.24 -67.44
C LEU A 811 28.61 10.74 -67.58
N PRO A 812 28.90 11.99 -67.16
CA PRO A 812 30.28 12.44 -66.99
C PRO A 812 30.98 11.65 -65.87
N SER A 813 32.31 11.81 -65.73
CA SER A 813 33.08 11.14 -64.68
C SER A 813 33.20 12.03 -63.45
N ALA A 814 32.68 11.53 -62.31
CA ALA A 814 32.83 12.13 -60.99
C ALA A 814 33.36 11.06 -60.02
N VAL A 815 34.60 11.21 -59.53
CA VAL A 815 35.21 10.28 -58.58
C VAL A 815 35.94 11.07 -57.50
N LEU A 816 35.70 10.75 -56.24
CA LEU A 816 36.50 11.23 -55.11
C LEU A 816 37.47 10.14 -54.65
N THR A 817 38.77 10.43 -54.68
CA THR A 817 39.84 9.51 -54.25
C THR A 817 40.40 9.85 -52.87
N ALA A 818 40.36 11.12 -52.46
CA ALA A 818 40.73 11.55 -51.11
C ALA A 818 39.82 12.70 -50.62
N PRO A 819 39.36 12.68 -49.36
CA PRO A 819 39.51 11.60 -48.38
C PRO A 819 38.76 10.33 -48.80
N SER A 820 39.32 9.16 -48.45
CA SER A 820 38.69 7.85 -48.66
C SER A 820 38.31 7.22 -47.33
N GLY A 821 37.17 6.53 -47.30
CA GLY A 821 36.53 6.07 -46.08
C GLY A 821 35.98 7.21 -45.22
N LEU A 822 35.52 6.87 -44.01
CA LEU A 822 35.24 7.84 -42.97
C LEU A 822 36.57 8.26 -42.34
N VAL A 823 37.14 9.38 -42.80
CA VAL A 823 38.41 9.90 -42.27
C VAL A 823 38.15 10.75 -41.04
N GLY A 824 38.88 10.46 -39.95
CA GLY A 824 38.95 11.36 -38.79
C GLY A 824 39.84 12.56 -39.11
N ALA A 825 39.25 13.74 -39.24
CA ALA A 825 39.95 15.01 -39.43
C ALA A 825 39.73 15.90 -38.20
N LYS A 826 40.65 16.81 -37.91
CA LYS A 826 40.54 17.72 -36.78
C LYS A 826 39.90 19.03 -37.21
N VAL A 827 39.16 19.64 -36.29
CA VAL A 827 38.75 21.05 -36.45
C VAL A 827 40.03 21.90 -36.59
N GLY A 828 40.14 22.64 -37.69
CA GLY A 828 41.33 23.42 -38.02
C GLY A 828 42.16 22.86 -39.17
N ASP A 829 41.98 21.58 -39.53
CA ASP A 829 42.66 20.97 -40.68
C ASP A 829 42.26 21.63 -42.01
N GLU A 830 43.23 21.74 -42.92
CA GLU A 830 43.01 21.99 -44.34
C GLU A 830 43.08 20.67 -45.12
N LEU A 831 41.91 20.15 -45.50
CA LEU A 831 41.81 18.87 -46.20
C LEU A 831 41.91 19.10 -47.71
N THR A 832 42.98 18.61 -48.32
CA THR A 832 43.08 18.58 -49.80
C THR A 832 42.14 17.50 -50.33
N ILE A 833 41.20 17.90 -51.20
CA ILE A 833 40.23 17.00 -51.80
C ILE A 833 40.73 16.63 -53.19
N GLU A 834 40.91 15.34 -53.44
CA GLU A 834 41.46 14.81 -54.68
C GLU A 834 40.47 13.87 -55.37
N GLY A 835 40.53 13.84 -56.70
CA GLY A 835 39.68 12.98 -57.49
C GLY A 835 39.73 13.28 -58.98
N SER A 836 38.70 12.84 -59.69
CA SER A 836 38.50 13.07 -61.11
C SER A 836 37.15 13.72 -61.38
N ALA A 837 37.17 14.80 -62.16
CA ALA A 837 36.00 15.51 -62.67
C ALA A 837 36.19 15.75 -64.17
N GLY A 838 35.48 15.01 -65.02
CA GLY A 838 35.72 15.04 -66.47
C GLY A 838 34.73 14.17 -67.24
N GLY A 839 35.21 13.53 -68.32
CA GLY A 839 34.43 12.56 -69.09
C GLY A 839 33.53 13.18 -70.16
N ALA A 840 32.53 12.40 -70.60
CA ALA A 840 31.71 12.71 -71.77
C ALA A 840 30.98 14.05 -71.63
N GLY A 841 31.24 14.97 -72.57
CA GLY A 841 30.57 16.27 -72.64
C GLY A 841 30.77 17.17 -71.41
N PHE A 842 31.83 16.98 -70.64
CA PHE A 842 32.15 17.77 -69.43
C PHE A 842 31.99 19.28 -69.66
N GLN A 843 31.33 19.94 -68.71
CA GLN A 843 31.11 21.39 -68.71
C GLN A 843 31.71 22.06 -67.47
N SER A 844 31.42 21.51 -66.30
CA SER A 844 31.89 22.04 -65.02
C SER A 844 31.80 21.01 -63.90
N TYR A 845 32.47 21.29 -62.79
CA TYR A 845 32.24 20.59 -61.53
C TYR A 845 32.02 21.57 -60.38
N VAL A 846 31.29 21.11 -59.37
CA VAL A 846 31.14 21.78 -58.07
C VAL A 846 31.49 20.77 -56.99
N LEU A 847 32.38 21.15 -56.10
CA LEU A 847 32.71 20.43 -54.88
C LEU A 847 32.05 21.14 -53.70
N GLU A 848 31.30 20.40 -52.90
CA GLU A 848 30.51 20.93 -51.79
C GLU A 848 30.72 20.09 -50.53
N ALA A 849 30.48 20.70 -49.37
CA ALA A 849 30.48 20.04 -48.08
C ALA A 849 29.21 20.41 -47.30
N GLY A 850 28.68 19.48 -46.52
CA GLY A 850 27.55 19.73 -45.64
C GLY A 850 27.59 18.85 -44.40
N GLU A 851 26.93 19.29 -43.34
CA GLU A 851 26.88 18.58 -42.05
C GLU A 851 25.91 17.39 -42.11
N GLY A 852 26.34 16.25 -41.57
CA GLY A 852 25.58 14.99 -41.49
C GLY A 852 25.74 14.08 -42.72
N ASP A 853 25.12 12.90 -42.64
CA ASP A 853 25.12 11.89 -43.73
C ASP A 853 24.27 12.32 -44.94
N PHE A 854 23.26 13.16 -44.70
CA PHE A 854 22.35 13.73 -45.70
C PHE A 854 22.15 15.23 -45.42
N PRO A 855 23.14 16.07 -45.77
CA PRO A 855 23.09 17.48 -45.45
C PRO A 855 21.87 18.18 -46.07
N PRO A 856 21.05 18.89 -45.26
CA PRO A 856 19.94 19.69 -45.78
C PRO A 856 20.44 20.96 -46.50
N SER A 857 21.66 21.39 -46.20
CA SER A 857 22.35 22.52 -46.82
C SER A 857 23.77 22.13 -47.22
N TRP A 858 24.27 22.77 -48.27
CA TRP A 858 25.57 22.51 -48.86
C TRP A 858 26.34 23.81 -49.01
N THR A 859 27.61 23.79 -48.63
CA THR A 859 28.57 24.89 -48.80
C THR A 859 29.52 24.52 -49.93
N ILE A 860 29.67 25.41 -50.92
CA ILE A 860 30.63 25.22 -52.00
C ILE A 860 32.05 25.31 -51.41
N VAL A 861 32.81 24.23 -51.57
CA VAL A 861 34.23 24.16 -51.25
C VAL A 861 35.05 24.69 -52.42
N ASP A 862 34.74 24.24 -53.64
CA ASP A 862 35.42 24.69 -54.86
C ASP A 862 34.54 24.43 -56.11
N ARG A 863 34.92 24.99 -57.26
CA ARG A 863 34.29 24.75 -58.56
C ARG A 863 35.26 24.99 -59.71
N GLY A 864 35.11 24.24 -60.79
CA GLY A 864 35.98 24.38 -61.96
C GLY A 864 35.24 24.16 -63.27
N ILE A 865 35.81 24.73 -64.34
CA ILE A 865 35.36 24.57 -65.74
C ILE A 865 36.39 23.84 -66.61
N LEU A 866 37.49 23.40 -66.00
CA LEU A 866 38.50 22.57 -66.65
C LEU A 866 38.45 21.16 -66.06
N PRO A 867 38.61 20.10 -66.87
CA PRO A 867 38.60 18.75 -66.37
C PRO A 867 39.82 18.49 -65.47
N VAL A 868 39.60 17.75 -64.39
CA VAL A 868 40.63 17.30 -63.45
C VAL A 868 40.68 15.77 -63.52
N ALA A 869 41.87 15.21 -63.71
CA ALA A 869 42.08 13.76 -63.74
C ALA A 869 43.06 13.38 -62.62
N ASN A 870 42.58 12.60 -61.65
CA ASN A 870 43.33 12.11 -60.48
C ASN A 870 44.21 13.20 -59.84
N GLY A 871 43.60 14.35 -59.57
CA GLY A 871 44.30 15.53 -59.06
C GLY A 871 43.45 16.30 -58.05
N ARG A 872 43.99 17.43 -57.59
CA ARG A 872 43.32 18.31 -56.63
C ARG A 872 42.07 18.92 -57.24
N LEU A 873 40.93 18.69 -56.60
CA LEU A 873 39.63 19.27 -56.93
C LEU A 873 39.33 20.53 -56.12
N GLY A 874 39.88 20.63 -54.91
CA GLY A 874 39.75 21.79 -54.02
C GLY A 874 40.43 21.56 -52.66
N THR A 875 40.31 22.52 -51.75
CA THR A 875 40.75 22.39 -50.35
C THR A 875 39.62 22.78 -49.41
N PHE A 876 39.28 21.88 -48.50
CA PHE A 876 38.23 22.07 -47.51
C PHE A 876 38.84 22.48 -46.16
N THR A 877 38.62 23.74 -45.78
CA THR A 877 39.07 24.28 -44.49
C THR A 877 38.03 24.02 -43.40
N THR A 878 38.45 23.40 -42.29
CA THR A 878 37.54 22.98 -41.21
C THR A 878 37.56 23.90 -39.98
N ALA A 879 38.34 24.99 -40.02
CA ALA A 879 38.63 25.84 -38.85
C ALA A 879 37.42 26.51 -38.18
N LEU A 880 36.30 26.67 -38.90
CA LEU A 880 35.06 27.28 -38.38
C LEU A 880 33.91 26.27 -38.27
N LEU A 881 34.19 24.98 -38.45
CA LEU A 881 33.19 23.92 -38.42
C LEU A 881 33.12 23.32 -37.02
N SER A 882 31.91 22.97 -36.60
CA SER A 882 31.72 22.21 -35.37
C SER A 882 32.15 20.76 -35.57
N PRO A 883 32.69 20.10 -34.53
CA PRO A 883 32.92 18.65 -34.53
C PRO A 883 31.66 17.89 -34.92
N GLY A 884 31.84 16.77 -35.61
CA GLY A 884 30.75 15.94 -36.10
C GLY A 884 30.98 15.46 -37.52
N ARG A 885 30.00 14.74 -38.06
CA ARG A 885 30.11 14.14 -39.38
C ARG A 885 29.80 15.14 -40.49
N TYR A 886 30.58 15.11 -41.56
CA TYR A 886 30.34 15.90 -42.78
C TYR A 886 30.36 15.00 -44.00
N THR A 887 29.54 15.35 -45.00
CA THR A 887 29.56 14.73 -46.32
C THR A 887 30.13 15.72 -47.32
N LEU A 888 31.14 15.28 -48.06
CA LEU A 888 31.66 15.94 -49.26
C LEU A 888 30.91 15.40 -50.48
N ARG A 889 30.55 16.28 -51.42
CA ARG A 889 29.90 15.92 -52.68
C ARG A 889 30.59 16.62 -53.84
N LEU A 890 31.12 15.82 -54.76
CA LEU A 890 31.52 16.27 -56.09
C LEU A 890 30.34 16.07 -57.04
N SER A 891 29.89 17.13 -57.69
CA SER A 891 28.90 17.09 -58.77
C SER A 891 29.55 17.55 -60.07
N VAL A 892 29.47 16.74 -61.12
CA VAL A 892 30.06 17.02 -62.44
C VAL A 892 28.95 17.13 -63.47
N THR A 893 28.85 18.27 -64.14
CA THR A 893 27.86 18.53 -65.19
C THR A 893 28.47 18.24 -66.56
N GLY A 894 27.80 17.37 -67.31
CA GLY A 894 28.19 16.95 -68.65
C GLY A 894 27.23 17.46 -69.74
N GLY A 895 27.32 16.84 -70.92
CA GLY A 895 26.49 17.18 -72.07
C GLY A 895 25.00 16.93 -71.79
N ALA A 896 24.12 17.69 -72.44
CA ALA A 896 22.67 17.59 -72.27
C ALA A 896 22.16 17.76 -70.81
N GLY A 897 22.95 18.40 -69.95
CA GLY A 897 22.58 18.68 -68.56
C GLY A 897 22.64 17.48 -67.61
N LYS A 898 23.25 16.36 -68.03
CA LYS A 898 23.46 15.20 -67.16
C LYS A 898 24.45 15.52 -66.06
N VAL A 899 24.16 15.09 -64.83
CA VAL A 899 25.02 15.30 -63.66
C VAL A 899 25.41 13.96 -63.06
N ALA A 900 26.72 13.71 -62.93
CA ALA A 900 27.24 12.62 -62.12
C ALA A 900 27.68 13.16 -60.76
N SER A 901 27.51 12.36 -59.70
CA SER A 901 27.95 12.76 -58.37
C SER A 901 28.77 11.67 -57.69
N SER A 902 29.68 12.07 -56.83
CA SER A 902 30.43 11.20 -55.92
C SER A 902 30.48 11.84 -54.54
N THR A 903 30.36 11.04 -53.49
CA THR A 903 30.42 11.47 -52.10
C THR A 903 31.56 10.80 -51.33
N ALA A 904 32.00 11.48 -50.28
CA ALA A 904 32.92 10.96 -49.27
C ALA A 904 32.50 11.51 -47.90
N ARG A 905 32.73 10.75 -46.83
CA ARG A 905 32.36 11.14 -45.47
C ARG A 905 33.61 11.42 -44.66
N ILE A 906 33.54 12.41 -43.78
CA ILE A 906 34.59 12.70 -42.80
C ILE A 906 33.96 12.90 -41.43
N GLU A 907 34.69 12.54 -40.39
CA GLU A 907 34.33 12.78 -39.00
C GLU A 907 35.28 13.86 -38.46
N LEU A 908 34.75 15.03 -38.08
CA LEU A 908 35.53 16.11 -37.47
C LEU A 908 35.59 15.95 -35.95
N VAL A 909 36.79 15.96 -35.37
CA VAL A 909 37.05 15.85 -33.92
C VAL A 909 37.75 17.10 -33.36
N GLU A 910 37.59 17.37 -32.06
CA GLU A 910 38.28 18.48 -31.38
C GLU A 910 39.79 18.23 -31.18
N GLU A 911 40.57 19.32 -31.06
CA GLU A 911 41.98 19.27 -30.68
C GLU A 911 42.12 18.80 -29.22
N GLY A 912 42.38 17.51 -29.00
CA GLY A 912 42.74 17.01 -27.66
C GLY A 912 42.44 15.55 -27.36
N GLU A 913 41.52 14.91 -28.08
CA GLU A 913 41.25 13.48 -27.88
C GLU A 913 41.97 12.63 -28.94
N CYS A 914 43.23 12.28 -28.69
CA CYS A 914 43.74 11.01 -29.20
C CYS A 914 43.02 9.90 -28.44
N ARG A 915 42.24 9.08 -29.16
CA ARG A 915 41.73 7.79 -28.66
C ARG A 915 42.85 6.80 -28.45
#